data_AF-A0A4D5S4W8-F1
#
_entry.id   AF-A0A4D5S4W8-F1
#
_cell.length_a   1.000
_cell.length_b   1.000
_cell.length_c   1.000
_cell.angle_alpha   90.00
_cell.angle_beta   90.00
_cell.angle_gamma   90.00
#
_symmetry.space_group_name_H-M   'P 1'
#
loop_
_entity.id
_entity.type
_entity.pdbx_description
1 polymer ?
#
loop_
_entity_poly.entity_id
_entity_poly.type
_entity_poly.pdbx_seq_one_letter_code
_entity_poly.pdbx_strand_id
1 'polypeptide(L)'
;QPPPPRSTKRKRNTANERRRNRWQIETRSVERERKAWTVLHEICQLVFWFRKLRTPVVGDSDVGMRLTPKELEGLLVHQAGFLAQKRLARGLLLNHPEAVALIACQVQELARDGLGLCEVMDKGGQMIGRNQVLEGVPDLLHEMTVEATFTDGTKLVCLHYPIRKKNGDLQLALHGSFLPVPCHSVFEEKKSNFLLRNLPTYLEDVDEDALSLLRSPPGEVIPGKGDVTLNAGRRMIILKVVNTSDRPVQVGSHYHFTETSKYLVFDRKKAYGMRLNIPAGTSVRFEPGDERSVPLVEIAGFQIVRGGNNLCDGNVDIKNLPQVMKRVYTNGFGHIKQKTVDEGKPHRMTRANYICHFGPTVGDKVKLADTCLVVEVEKDHTSYGDEVMFGGGKVIRDGMGQASYRRSEEVLDVVITNALIIDAVLGIVKADVGIKGNTIVGIGKSGNPDVMAGVDPCLVIGCGTEVVAGEGLILTAGAIDTHVHYICPQIVKQAIAGGITTLIGGGSGPASGTRATTCTPGPDCIDLKLHEDWASTPAAIDACLQVADHYDIQALIHTDTLNESGCLEQTLEAFAGRCIHAYHAEGAGGGHAPDIIAVCGEPNVIPSSTNPTRPYTKNTVDEALDMLIICHHLDRPWAGSAKW
;
A
#
# COMPACT_ATOMS: atom_id res chain seq x y z
N GLN A 1 56.24 55.51 22.64
CA GLN A 1 55.80 56.73 23.36
C GLN A 1 54.67 57.38 22.54
N PRO A 2 53.56 57.81 23.16
CA PRO A 2 52.25 57.95 22.52
C PRO A 2 51.89 59.42 22.16
N PRO A 3 50.73 59.67 21.54
CA PRO A 3 49.76 60.49 22.25
C PRO A 3 48.27 60.04 22.16
N PRO A 4 47.39 60.63 23.00
CA PRO A 4 46.06 60.15 23.40
C PRO A 4 44.92 61.05 22.81
N PRO A 5 43.75 61.25 23.46
CA PRO A 5 42.58 60.37 23.53
C PRO A 5 41.27 60.98 22.96
N ARG A 6 40.22 60.15 23.00
CA ARG A 6 38.82 60.30 22.52
C ARG A 6 38.04 61.55 22.97
N SER A 7 36.98 61.89 22.22
CA SER A 7 35.70 62.29 22.84
C SER A 7 34.49 61.67 22.13
N THR A 8 33.55 61.19 22.94
CA THR A 8 32.33 60.45 22.60
C THR A 8 31.10 61.32 22.81
N LYS A 9 30.22 61.45 21.81
CA LYS A 9 28.76 61.66 21.98
C LYS A 9 28.04 61.62 20.63
N ARG A 10 27.33 60.51 20.35
CA ARG A 10 26.08 60.36 19.55
C ARG A 10 26.02 58.96 18.93
N LYS A 11 25.20 58.07 19.49
CA LYS A 11 24.50 56.94 18.83
C LYS A 11 23.67 56.17 19.85
N ARG A 12 22.60 56.80 20.34
CA ARG A 12 21.46 56.13 20.99
C ARG A 12 20.22 56.92 20.60
N ASN A 13 19.64 56.60 19.45
CA ASN A 13 18.20 56.82 19.17
C ASN A 13 17.69 56.21 17.85
N THR A 14 18.53 55.63 16.99
CA THR A 14 18.07 55.07 15.70
C THR A 14 17.66 53.59 15.72
N ALA A 15 17.81 52.89 16.85
CA ALA A 15 17.46 51.47 16.97
C ALA A 15 16.02 51.21 17.44
N ASN A 16 15.44 52.10 18.26
CA ASN A 16 14.07 51.92 18.78
C ASN A 16 12.98 52.30 17.77
N GLU A 17 13.25 53.25 16.88
CA GLU A 17 12.30 53.67 15.84
C GLU A 17 12.14 52.62 14.73
N ARG A 18 13.24 51.94 14.36
CA ARG A 18 13.21 50.85 13.36
C ARG A 18 12.52 49.59 13.88
N ARG A 19 12.57 49.31 15.20
CA ARG A 19 11.84 48.18 15.81
C ARG A 19 10.34 48.42 15.90
N ARG A 20 9.89 49.66 16.18
CA ARG A 20 8.45 50.00 16.22
C ARG A 20 7.78 49.90 14.85
N ASN A 21 8.44 50.37 13.79
CA ASN A 21 7.88 50.30 12.44
C ASN A 21 7.84 48.87 11.88
N ARG A 22 8.79 47.99 12.24
CA ARG A 22 8.76 46.58 11.80
C ARG A 22 7.62 45.79 12.48
N TRP A 23 7.39 46.05 13.77
CA TRP A 23 6.28 45.41 14.52
C TRP A 23 4.90 45.85 14.05
N GLN A 24 4.71 47.13 13.66
CA GLN A 24 3.44 47.61 13.09
C GLN A 24 3.15 47.09 11.67
N ILE A 25 4.18 46.71 10.90
CA ILE A 25 4.03 46.13 9.57
C ILE A 25 3.75 44.62 9.67
N GLU A 26 4.43 43.90 10.57
CA GLU A 26 4.18 42.46 10.81
C GLU A 26 2.81 42.20 11.45
N THR A 27 2.37 43.03 12.41
CA THR A 27 1.02 42.90 13.00
C THR A 27 -0.10 43.19 12.00
N ARG A 28 0.09 44.15 11.08
CA ARG A 28 -0.89 44.43 10.00
C ARG A 28 -0.94 43.35 8.92
N SER A 29 0.15 42.60 8.71
CA SER A 29 0.20 41.45 7.79
C SER A 29 -0.55 40.24 8.37
N VAL A 30 -0.29 39.91 9.64
CA VAL A 30 -0.95 38.79 10.34
C VAL A 30 -2.44 39.04 10.57
N GLU A 31 -2.84 40.30 10.76
CA GLU A 31 -4.26 40.68 10.92
C GLU A 31 -5.02 40.74 9.58
N ARG A 32 -4.31 40.97 8.46
CA ARG A 32 -4.85 40.81 7.09
C ARG A 32 -4.98 39.34 6.71
N GLU A 33 -4.02 38.49 7.07
CA GLU A 33 -4.12 37.04 6.85
C GLU A 33 -5.20 36.40 7.72
N ARG A 34 -5.33 36.77 9.01
CA ARG A 34 -6.46 36.30 9.83
C ARG A 34 -7.81 36.75 9.30
N LYS A 35 -7.94 37.99 8.77
CA LYS A 35 -9.19 38.43 8.13
C LYS A 35 -9.45 37.74 6.79
N ALA A 36 -8.43 37.43 6.00
CA ALA A 36 -8.57 36.64 4.78
C ALA A 36 -8.99 35.19 5.08
N TRP A 37 -8.45 34.59 6.14
CA TRP A 37 -8.84 33.25 6.59
C TRP A 37 -10.23 33.22 7.23
N THR A 38 -10.65 34.26 7.97
CA THR A 38 -12.00 34.32 8.54
C THR A 38 -13.06 34.53 7.44
N VAL A 39 -12.73 35.34 6.42
CA VAL A 39 -13.60 35.54 5.24
C VAL A 39 -13.62 34.28 4.35
N LEU A 40 -12.52 33.54 4.19
CA LEU A 40 -12.55 32.24 3.50
C LEU A 40 -13.32 31.17 4.32
N HIS A 41 -13.21 31.18 5.65
CA HIS A 41 -13.90 30.19 6.49
C HIS A 41 -15.41 30.44 6.53
N GLU A 42 -15.86 31.69 6.49
CA GLU A 42 -17.30 32.02 6.36
C GLU A 42 -17.83 31.83 4.93
N ILE A 43 -17.01 32.02 3.89
CA ILE A 43 -17.40 31.71 2.50
C ILE A 43 -17.48 30.20 2.24
N CYS A 44 -16.68 29.37 2.94
CA CYS A 44 -16.73 27.91 2.80
C CYS A 44 -17.84 27.23 3.63
N GLN A 45 -18.50 27.93 4.56
CA GLN A 45 -19.58 27.39 5.41
C GLN A 45 -21.00 27.76 4.94
N LEU A 46 -21.13 28.50 3.83
CA LEU A 46 -22.42 28.82 3.21
C LEU A 46 -22.51 28.20 1.82
N VAL A 47 -22.42 26.87 1.75
CA VAL A 47 -23.04 26.12 0.66
C VAL A 47 -24.55 26.24 0.86
N PHE A 48 -25.12 27.33 0.38
CA PHE A 48 -26.57 27.44 0.25
C PHE A 48 -27.04 26.34 -0.69
N TRP A 49 -27.65 25.32 -0.11
CA TRP A 49 -28.42 24.31 -0.85
C TRP A 49 -29.70 24.96 -1.37
N PHE A 50 -29.59 25.83 -2.37
CA PHE A 50 -30.75 26.31 -3.13
C PHE A 50 -31.23 25.20 -4.05
N ARG A 51 -31.97 24.24 -3.49
CA ARG A 51 -32.89 23.43 -4.30
C ARG A 51 -34.10 24.32 -4.58
N LYS A 52 -34.23 24.80 -5.82
CA LYS A 52 -35.42 25.52 -6.30
C LYS A 52 -36.66 24.69 -5.92
N LEU A 53 -37.39 25.14 -4.88
CA LEU A 53 -38.70 24.59 -4.56
C LEU A 53 -39.57 24.85 -5.78
N ARG A 54 -40.18 23.78 -6.31
CA ARG A 54 -40.96 23.77 -7.55
C ARG A 54 -41.91 24.96 -7.61
N THR A 55 -41.61 25.92 -8.47
CA THR A 55 -42.62 26.75 -9.14
C THR A 55 -42.97 26.06 -10.45
N PRO A 56 -44.24 25.72 -10.71
CA PRO A 56 -44.64 25.16 -11.99
C PRO A 56 -44.74 26.30 -13.01
N VAL A 57 -43.65 26.61 -13.70
CA VAL A 57 -43.72 27.47 -14.89
C VAL A 57 -42.76 26.96 -15.95
N VAL A 58 -43.39 26.58 -17.05
CA VAL A 58 -42.92 26.41 -18.43
C VAL A 58 -41.79 27.39 -18.80
N GLY A 59 -40.80 26.89 -19.54
CA GLY A 59 -39.90 27.73 -20.34
C GLY A 59 -38.48 27.92 -19.79
N ASP A 60 -37.74 26.83 -19.59
CA ASP A 60 -36.32 26.81 -19.94
C ASP A 60 -35.89 25.36 -20.20
N SER A 61 -35.49 25.11 -21.43
CA SER A 61 -35.27 23.80 -22.03
C SER A 61 -33.88 23.25 -21.73
N ASP A 62 -33.52 23.12 -20.45
CA ASP A 62 -32.37 22.30 -20.07
C ASP A 62 -32.84 20.88 -19.76
N VAL A 63 -33.11 20.13 -20.84
CA VAL A 63 -33.63 18.75 -20.85
C VAL A 63 -32.49 17.73 -20.74
N GLY A 64 -31.41 18.08 -20.03
CA GLY A 64 -30.26 17.21 -19.82
C GLY A 64 -30.46 16.20 -18.69
N MET A 65 -29.92 14.99 -18.84
CA MET A 65 -29.76 14.05 -17.71
C MET A 65 -28.88 14.72 -16.65
N ARG A 66 -29.36 14.82 -15.41
CA ARG A 66 -28.63 15.44 -14.29
C ARG A 66 -27.78 14.40 -13.56
N LEU A 67 -26.85 13.79 -14.29
CA LEU A 67 -25.99 12.73 -13.76
C LEU A 67 -25.05 13.29 -12.70
N THR A 68 -25.12 12.72 -11.51
CA THR A 68 -24.13 12.89 -10.44
C THR A 68 -22.85 12.11 -10.77
N PRO A 69 -21.69 12.45 -10.16
CA PRO A 69 -20.47 11.66 -10.33
C PRO A 69 -20.66 10.16 -10.05
N LYS A 70 -21.43 9.82 -9.01
CA LYS A 70 -21.78 8.44 -8.66
C LYS A 70 -22.57 7.73 -9.77
N GLU A 71 -23.52 8.42 -10.42
CA GLU A 71 -24.27 7.85 -11.54
C GLU A 71 -23.40 7.68 -12.79
N LEU A 72 -22.47 8.60 -13.04
CA LEU A 72 -21.48 8.45 -14.12
C LEU A 72 -20.55 7.26 -13.89
N GLU A 73 -20.05 7.07 -12.66
CA GLU A 73 -19.26 5.89 -12.27
C GLU A 73 -20.08 4.59 -12.36
N GLY A 74 -21.35 4.62 -11.93
CA GLY A 74 -22.26 3.49 -12.09
C GLY A 74 -22.43 3.07 -13.55
N LEU A 75 -22.51 4.02 -14.48
CA LEU A 75 -22.52 3.73 -15.92
C LEU A 75 -21.23 3.06 -16.39
N LEU A 76 -20.06 3.46 -15.88
CA LEU A 76 -18.79 2.79 -16.20
C LEU A 76 -18.75 1.35 -15.68
N VAL A 77 -19.23 1.11 -14.46
CA VAL A 77 -19.38 -0.24 -13.89
C VAL A 77 -20.31 -1.09 -14.76
N HIS A 78 -21.47 -0.55 -15.16
CA HIS A 78 -22.39 -1.24 -16.04
C HIS A 78 -21.75 -1.56 -17.41
N GLN A 79 -21.03 -0.62 -18.03
CA GLN A 79 -20.32 -0.87 -19.30
C GLN A 79 -19.27 -1.98 -19.19
N ALA A 80 -18.48 -1.98 -18.11
CA ALA A 80 -17.51 -3.06 -17.84
C ALA A 80 -18.21 -4.40 -17.60
N GLY A 81 -19.31 -4.40 -16.85
CA GLY A 81 -20.14 -5.59 -16.62
C GLY A 81 -20.74 -6.13 -17.91
N PHE A 82 -21.27 -5.28 -18.78
CA PHE A 82 -21.83 -5.70 -20.07
C PHE A 82 -20.75 -6.24 -21.03
N LEU A 83 -19.53 -5.68 -20.99
CA LEU A 83 -18.39 -6.26 -21.69
C LEU A 83 -18.09 -7.68 -21.18
N ALA A 84 -18.06 -7.88 -19.86
CA ALA A 84 -17.87 -9.19 -19.25
C ALA A 84 -19.01 -10.16 -19.61
N GLN A 85 -20.27 -9.71 -19.64
CA GLN A 85 -21.41 -10.51 -20.09
C GLN A 85 -21.26 -10.95 -21.55
N LYS A 86 -20.82 -10.08 -22.46
CA LYS A 86 -20.53 -10.46 -23.86
C LYS A 86 -19.39 -11.47 -23.99
N ARG A 87 -18.39 -11.41 -23.08
CA ARG A 87 -17.29 -12.39 -23.02
C ARG A 87 -17.80 -13.73 -22.50
N LEU A 88 -18.58 -13.72 -21.42
CA LEU A 88 -19.23 -14.90 -20.85
C LEU A 88 -20.16 -15.57 -21.87
N ALA A 89 -21.00 -14.81 -22.58
CA ALA A 89 -21.98 -15.32 -23.53
C ALA A 89 -21.34 -16.09 -24.71
N ARG A 90 -20.11 -15.76 -25.11
CA ARG A 90 -19.31 -16.53 -26.10
C ARG A 90 -18.40 -17.58 -25.47
N GLY A 91 -18.62 -17.88 -24.19
CA GLY A 91 -17.93 -18.92 -23.44
C GLY A 91 -16.52 -18.58 -23.01
N LEU A 92 -16.11 -17.31 -22.87
CA LEU A 92 -14.78 -17.01 -22.30
C LEU A 92 -14.79 -17.21 -20.78
N LEU A 93 -13.67 -17.73 -20.27
CA LEU A 93 -13.38 -17.75 -18.84
C LEU A 93 -13.05 -16.34 -18.39
N LEU A 94 -13.80 -15.80 -17.45
CA LEU A 94 -13.61 -14.44 -16.97
C LEU A 94 -12.39 -14.35 -16.04
N ASN A 95 -11.61 -13.29 -16.18
CA ASN A 95 -10.58 -12.94 -15.20
C ASN A 95 -11.18 -12.20 -13.99
N HIS A 96 -10.33 -11.82 -13.03
CA HIS A 96 -10.79 -11.15 -11.79
C HIS A 96 -11.55 -9.83 -12.05
N PRO A 97 -11.01 -8.83 -12.79
CA PRO A 97 -11.76 -7.60 -13.10
C PRO A 97 -13.10 -7.84 -13.81
N GLU A 98 -13.15 -8.79 -14.74
CA GLU A 98 -14.37 -9.12 -15.47
C GLU A 98 -15.44 -9.76 -14.57
N ALA A 99 -15.03 -10.67 -13.69
CA ALA A 99 -15.91 -11.30 -12.72
C ALA A 99 -16.51 -10.26 -11.75
N VAL A 100 -15.68 -9.37 -11.19
CA VAL A 100 -16.11 -8.27 -10.31
C VAL A 100 -17.09 -7.34 -11.03
N ALA A 101 -16.75 -6.91 -12.25
CA ALA A 101 -17.59 -6.00 -13.03
C ALA A 101 -18.95 -6.62 -13.38
N LEU A 102 -18.98 -7.91 -13.75
CA LEU A 102 -20.22 -8.62 -14.04
C LEU A 102 -21.11 -8.70 -12.80
N ILE A 103 -20.58 -9.18 -11.67
CA ILE A 103 -21.37 -9.34 -10.45
C ILE A 103 -21.87 -7.97 -9.96
N ALA A 104 -21.02 -6.94 -9.99
CA ALA A 104 -21.40 -5.59 -9.56
C ALA A 104 -22.51 -4.99 -10.43
N CYS A 105 -22.38 -5.11 -11.75
CA CYS A 105 -23.42 -4.70 -12.69
C CYS A 105 -24.74 -5.42 -12.40
N GLN A 106 -24.71 -6.74 -12.21
CA GLN A 106 -25.92 -7.52 -11.95
C GLN A 106 -26.55 -7.22 -10.58
N VAL A 107 -25.75 -6.94 -9.55
CA VAL A 107 -26.27 -6.44 -8.27
C VAL A 107 -27.06 -5.14 -8.46
N GLN A 108 -26.55 -4.22 -9.28
CA GLN A 108 -27.23 -2.95 -9.56
C GLN A 108 -28.51 -3.15 -10.38
N GLU A 109 -28.52 -4.03 -11.38
CA GLU A 109 -29.72 -4.36 -12.17
C GLU A 109 -30.81 -5.04 -11.32
N LEU A 110 -30.43 -6.01 -10.48
CA LEU A 110 -31.38 -6.67 -9.59
C LEU A 110 -31.99 -5.70 -8.56
N ALA A 111 -31.19 -4.78 -8.02
CA ALA A 111 -31.69 -3.71 -7.16
C ALA A 111 -32.62 -2.76 -7.93
N ARG A 112 -32.28 -2.44 -9.19
CA ARG A 112 -33.08 -1.61 -10.08
C ARG A 112 -34.44 -2.22 -10.40
N ASP A 113 -34.52 -3.54 -10.48
CA ASP A 113 -35.76 -4.31 -10.65
C ASP A 113 -36.59 -4.42 -9.36
N GLY A 114 -36.06 -3.91 -8.24
CA GLY A 114 -36.79 -3.79 -6.97
C GLY A 114 -36.71 -5.01 -6.06
N LEU A 115 -35.74 -5.91 -6.27
CA LEU A 115 -35.49 -7.03 -5.36
C LEU A 115 -35.00 -6.53 -4.00
N GLY A 116 -35.29 -7.29 -2.93
CA GLY A 116 -34.83 -6.95 -1.58
C GLY A 116 -33.33 -7.20 -1.39
N LEU A 117 -32.71 -6.48 -0.44
CA LEU A 117 -31.27 -6.58 -0.14
C LEU A 117 -30.80 -8.03 0.08
N CYS A 118 -31.48 -8.79 0.94
CA CYS A 118 -31.11 -10.18 1.23
C CYS A 118 -31.23 -11.08 0.00
N GLU A 119 -32.21 -10.82 -0.88
CA GLU A 119 -32.39 -11.58 -2.11
C GLU A 119 -31.26 -11.28 -3.11
N VAL A 120 -30.87 -10.01 -3.25
CA VAL A 120 -29.73 -9.61 -4.08
C VAL A 120 -28.43 -10.21 -3.56
N MET A 121 -28.22 -10.22 -2.24
CA MET A 121 -27.05 -10.86 -1.61
C MET A 121 -26.99 -12.36 -1.90
N ASP A 122 -28.12 -13.07 -1.78
CA ASP A 122 -28.18 -14.49 -2.08
C ASP A 122 -27.91 -14.77 -3.57
N LYS A 123 -28.56 -14.02 -4.47
CA LYS A 123 -28.40 -14.14 -5.93
C LYS A 123 -26.99 -13.79 -6.41
N GLY A 124 -26.34 -12.80 -5.80
CA GLY A 124 -24.97 -12.40 -6.12
C GLY A 124 -23.97 -13.56 -6.03
N GLY A 125 -24.17 -14.49 -5.09
CA GLY A 125 -23.34 -15.70 -4.94
C GLY A 125 -23.73 -16.88 -5.84
N GLN A 126 -24.59 -16.65 -6.84
CA GLN A 126 -25.10 -17.68 -7.74
C GLN A 126 -24.79 -17.42 -9.21
N MET A 127 -24.49 -16.18 -9.60
CA MET A 127 -24.34 -15.76 -11.01
C MET A 127 -23.27 -16.55 -11.77
N ILE A 128 -22.05 -16.63 -11.24
CA ILE A 128 -20.92 -17.29 -11.90
C ILE A 128 -20.29 -18.35 -10.98
N GLY A 129 -19.85 -19.46 -11.57
CA GLY A 129 -19.19 -20.56 -10.88
C GLY A 129 -17.72 -20.69 -11.25
N ARG A 130 -17.02 -21.60 -10.58
CA ARG A 130 -15.59 -21.90 -10.81
C ARG A 130 -15.28 -22.28 -12.26
N ASN A 131 -16.25 -22.81 -13.01
CA ASN A 131 -16.07 -23.17 -14.41
C ASN A 131 -16.15 -21.96 -15.35
N GLN A 132 -16.72 -20.83 -14.93
CA GLN A 132 -16.92 -19.64 -15.77
C GLN A 132 -15.78 -18.61 -15.63
N VAL A 133 -14.81 -18.87 -14.76
CA VAL A 133 -13.70 -17.97 -14.45
C VAL A 133 -12.36 -18.68 -14.63
N LEU A 134 -11.29 -17.90 -14.77
CA LEU A 134 -9.92 -18.40 -14.74
C LEU A 134 -9.58 -19.01 -13.36
N GLU A 135 -8.57 -19.87 -13.32
CA GLU A 135 -8.02 -20.39 -12.06
C GLU A 135 -7.45 -19.25 -11.20
N GLY A 136 -7.48 -19.41 -9.88
CA GLY A 136 -7.09 -18.36 -8.93
C GLY A 136 -8.13 -17.25 -8.71
N VAL A 137 -9.06 -16.99 -9.65
CA VAL A 137 -10.10 -15.96 -9.49
C VAL A 137 -11.00 -16.18 -8.25
N PRO A 138 -11.46 -17.41 -7.94
CA PRO A 138 -12.22 -17.65 -6.71
C PRO A 138 -11.42 -17.36 -5.43
N ASP A 139 -10.10 -17.51 -5.49
CA ASP A 139 -9.18 -17.27 -4.37
C ASP A 139 -8.83 -15.79 -4.22
N LEU A 140 -8.95 -14.99 -5.28
CA LEU A 140 -8.79 -13.54 -5.21
C LEU A 140 -10.06 -12.82 -4.72
N LEU A 141 -11.24 -13.39 -4.97
CA LEU A 141 -12.54 -12.75 -4.72
C LEU A 141 -13.26 -13.36 -3.52
N HIS A 142 -12.75 -13.11 -2.31
CA HIS A 142 -13.36 -13.55 -1.05
C HIS A 142 -14.52 -12.67 -0.58
N GLU A 143 -14.47 -11.38 -0.90
CA GLU A 143 -15.51 -10.41 -0.55
C GLU A 143 -15.58 -9.33 -1.63
N MET A 144 -16.78 -8.86 -1.93
CA MET A 144 -16.98 -7.64 -2.72
C MET A 144 -18.15 -6.84 -2.20
N THR A 145 -18.04 -5.52 -2.32
CA THR A 145 -19.06 -4.58 -1.88
C THR A 145 -19.53 -3.72 -3.03
N VAL A 146 -20.85 -3.57 -3.17
CA VAL A 146 -21.45 -2.76 -4.23
C VAL A 146 -22.57 -1.94 -3.64
N GLU A 147 -22.56 -0.63 -3.89
CA GLU A 147 -23.73 0.19 -3.59
C GLU A 147 -24.71 0.16 -4.75
N ALA A 148 -25.98 -0.04 -4.43
CA ALA A 148 -27.08 0.03 -5.38
C ALA A 148 -28.25 0.84 -4.80
N THR A 149 -29.03 1.46 -5.68
CA THR A 149 -30.22 2.22 -5.29
C THR A 149 -31.44 1.31 -5.37
N PHE A 150 -31.90 0.86 -4.19
CA PHE A 150 -33.11 0.07 -4.03
C PHE A 150 -34.35 0.97 -4.01
N THR A 151 -35.53 0.36 -3.98
CA THR A 151 -36.82 1.07 -3.88
C THR A 151 -36.93 1.95 -2.63
N ASP A 152 -36.16 1.64 -1.58
CA ASP A 152 -36.07 2.36 -0.32
C ASP A 152 -34.74 3.14 -0.15
N GLY A 153 -34.07 3.45 -1.26
CA GLY A 153 -32.84 4.24 -1.31
C GLY A 153 -31.56 3.41 -1.41
N THR A 154 -30.41 4.07 -1.30
CA THR A 154 -29.10 3.41 -1.45
C THR A 154 -28.83 2.44 -0.30
N LYS A 155 -28.38 1.23 -0.64
CA LYS A 155 -27.87 0.23 0.31
C LYS A 155 -26.53 -0.31 -0.16
N LEU A 156 -25.69 -0.70 0.79
CA LEU A 156 -24.47 -1.46 0.55
C LEU A 156 -24.81 -2.96 0.49
N VAL A 157 -24.43 -3.61 -0.60
CA VAL A 157 -24.53 -5.06 -0.77
C VAL A 157 -23.14 -5.64 -0.56
N CYS A 158 -22.98 -6.50 0.46
CA CYS A 158 -21.74 -7.21 0.74
C CYS A 158 -21.89 -8.67 0.32
N LEU A 159 -21.11 -9.13 -0.64
CA LEU A 159 -21.10 -10.50 -1.11
C LEU A 159 -19.85 -11.22 -0.58
N HIS A 160 -20.06 -12.26 0.22
CA HIS A 160 -18.98 -13.13 0.69
C HIS A 160 -18.88 -14.37 -0.19
N TYR A 161 -17.66 -14.67 -0.65
CA TYR A 161 -17.30 -15.78 -1.53
C TYR A 161 -18.30 -15.93 -2.69
N PRO A 162 -18.43 -14.90 -3.56
CA PRO A 162 -19.42 -14.91 -4.64
C PRO A 162 -19.23 -16.08 -5.63
N ILE A 163 -18.02 -16.62 -5.77
CA ILE A 163 -17.70 -17.74 -6.66
C ILE A 163 -17.58 -19.04 -5.85
N ARG A 164 -18.72 -19.57 -5.39
CA ARG A 164 -18.77 -20.76 -4.52
C ARG A 164 -19.30 -22.03 -5.16
N LYS A 165 -20.02 -21.93 -6.29
CA LYS A 165 -20.56 -23.08 -7.03
C LYS A 165 -19.60 -23.56 -8.12
N LYS A 166 -19.75 -24.82 -8.57
CA LYS A 166 -19.02 -25.34 -9.75
C LYS A 166 -19.44 -24.60 -11.02
N ASN A 167 -20.75 -24.51 -11.24
CA ASN A 167 -21.38 -23.75 -12.31
C ASN A 167 -22.30 -22.69 -11.70
N GLY A 168 -22.30 -21.48 -12.26
CA GLY A 168 -23.23 -20.41 -11.90
C GLY A 168 -24.57 -20.53 -12.65
N ASP A 169 -25.54 -19.71 -12.26
CA ASP A 169 -26.78 -19.47 -12.99
C ASP A 169 -26.53 -18.43 -14.07
N LEU A 170 -26.34 -18.90 -15.31
CA LEU A 170 -26.00 -18.04 -16.45
C LEU A 170 -27.17 -17.19 -16.93
N GLN A 171 -28.42 -17.58 -16.63
CA GLN A 171 -29.57 -16.72 -16.89
C GLN A 171 -29.51 -15.50 -15.98
N LEU A 172 -29.21 -15.74 -14.71
CA LEU A 172 -29.01 -14.68 -13.73
C LEU A 172 -27.78 -13.81 -14.05
N ALA A 173 -26.66 -14.41 -14.49
CA ALA A 173 -25.46 -13.66 -14.87
C ALA A 173 -25.65 -12.75 -16.10
N LEU A 174 -26.60 -13.11 -16.99
CA LEU A 174 -26.92 -12.39 -18.22
C LEU A 174 -28.25 -11.65 -18.14
N HIS A 175 -28.83 -11.50 -16.94
CA HIS A 175 -30.09 -10.81 -16.74
C HIS A 175 -30.01 -9.35 -17.21
N GLY A 176 -31.08 -8.89 -17.86
CA GLY A 176 -31.15 -7.56 -18.47
C GLY A 176 -30.25 -7.32 -19.69
N SER A 177 -29.32 -8.23 -20.02
CA SER A 177 -28.35 -8.04 -21.12
C SER A 177 -28.91 -8.35 -22.51
N PHE A 178 -29.98 -9.15 -22.58
CA PHE A 178 -30.56 -9.71 -23.81
C PHE A 178 -29.59 -10.55 -24.66
N LEU A 179 -28.47 -11.00 -24.08
CA LEU A 179 -27.53 -11.91 -24.73
C LEU A 179 -28.03 -13.36 -24.65
N PRO A 180 -27.71 -14.21 -25.65
CA PRO A 180 -28.02 -15.62 -25.58
C PRO A 180 -27.24 -16.29 -24.46
N VAL A 181 -27.91 -17.16 -23.70
CA VAL A 181 -27.31 -17.90 -22.60
C VAL A 181 -26.53 -19.10 -23.13
N PRO A 182 -25.20 -19.19 -22.92
CA PRO A 182 -24.41 -20.29 -23.43
C PRO A 182 -24.63 -21.57 -22.62
N CYS A 183 -24.42 -22.73 -23.24
CA CYS A 183 -24.39 -24.01 -22.54
C CYS A 183 -23.14 -24.10 -21.62
N HIS A 184 -23.29 -24.74 -20.46
CA HIS A 184 -22.17 -24.97 -19.53
C HIS A 184 -21.00 -25.76 -20.14
N SER A 185 -21.27 -26.67 -21.08
CA SER A 185 -20.25 -27.53 -21.71
C SER A 185 -19.15 -26.72 -22.40
N VAL A 186 -19.49 -25.54 -22.95
CA VAL A 186 -18.52 -24.65 -23.62
C VAL A 186 -17.37 -24.24 -22.69
N PHE A 187 -17.65 -24.13 -21.40
CA PHE A 187 -16.66 -23.74 -20.40
C PHE A 187 -15.82 -24.93 -19.91
N GLU A 188 -16.44 -26.12 -19.79
CA GLU A 188 -15.75 -27.35 -19.36
C GLU A 188 -14.72 -27.79 -20.40
N GLU A 189 -15.06 -27.72 -21.68
CA GLU A 189 -14.14 -27.98 -22.80
C GLU A 189 -12.96 -27.00 -22.80
N LYS A 190 -13.24 -25.71 -22.61
CA LYS A 190 -12.19 -24.68 -22.57
C LYS A 190 -11.27 -24.81 -21.38
N LYS A 191 -11.79 -25.16 -20.20
CA LYS A 191 -10.96 -25.34 -19.00
C LYS A 191 -10.02 -26.54 -19.14
N SER A 192 -10.52 -27.64 -19.71
CA SER A 192 -9.72 -28.82 -20.04
C SER A 192 -8.60 -28.48 -21.05
N ASN A 193 -8.91 -27.67 -22.06
CA ASN A 193 -7.93 -27.25 -23.06
C ASN A 193 -6.96 -26.15 -22.57
N PHE A 194 -7.39 -25.29 -21.63
CA PHE A 194 -6.56 -24.21 -21.07
C PHE A 194 -5.41 -24.77 -20.24
N LEU A 195 -5.69 -25.77 -19.38
CA LEU A 195 -4.69 -26.49 -18.60
C LEU A 195 -3.64 -27.19 -19.47
N LEU A 196 -3.99 -27.57 -20.70
CA LEU A 196 -3.09 -28.23 -21.66
C LEU A 196 -2.28 -27.24 -22.53
N ARG A 197 -2.76 -26.00 -22.73
CA ARG A 197 -2.19 -25.05 -23.72
C ARG A 197 -1.32 -23.93 -23.15
N ASN A 198 -1.47 -23.58 -21.89
CA ASN A 198 -0.75 -22.44 -21.29
C ASN A 198 0.44 -22.83 -20.42
N LEU A 199 0.79 -24.13 -20.38
CA LEU A 199 2.13 -24.50 -19.95
C LEU A 199 3.10 -24.08 -21.07
N PRO A 200 4.16 -23.32 -20.75
CA PRO A 200 5.10 -22.86 -21.76
C PRO A 200 5.68 -24.07 -22.51
N THR A 201 5.28 -24.25 -23.77
CA THR A 201 5.72 -25.33 -24.64
C THR A 201 7.20 -25.22 -25.04
N TYR A 202 7.91 -24.20 -24.56
CA TYR A 202 9.34 -23.96 -24.81
C TYR A 202 10.25 -24.41 -23.66
N LEU A 203 9.69 -24.92 -22.56
CA LEU A 203 10.43 -25.58 -21.49
C LEU A 203 10.13 -27.08 -21.60
N GLU A 204 10.98 -27.83 -22.31
CA GLU A 204 10.88 -29.30 -22.39
C GLU A 204 11.09 -29.98 -21.02
N ASP A 205 11.58 -29.21 -20.02
CA ASP A 205 11.80 -29.62 -18.63
C ASP A 205 11.14 -28.63 -17.66
N VAL A 206 9.80 -28.58 -17.60
CA VAL A 206 9.15 -27.79 -16.54
C VAL A 206 9.24 -28.56 -15.22
N ASP A 207 9.92 -27.96 -14.25
CA ASP A 207 9.96 -28.45 -12.86
C ASP A 207 8.53 -28.63 -12.32
N GLU A 208 8.18 -29.84 -11.88
CA GLU A 208 6.87 -30.15 -11.28
C GLU A 208 6.58 -29.28 -10.06
N ASP A 209 7.61 -28.83 -9.33
CA ASP A 209 7.44 -27.90 -8.21
C ASP A 209 7.00 -26.52 -8.72
N ALA A 210 7.55 -26.04 -9.84
CA ALA A 210 7.11 -24.80 -10.47
C ALA A 210 5.69 -24.90 -11.05
N LEU A 211 5.33 -26.06 -11.63
CA LEU A 211 3.96 -26.34 -12.08
C LEU A 211 2.96 -26.35 -10.93
N SER A 212 3.34 -26.97 -9.81
CA SER A 212 2.54 -26.99 -8.58
C SER A 212 2.29 -25.56 -8.07
N LEU A 213 3.34 -24.74 -8.02
CA LEU A 213 3.23 -23.33 -7.63
C LEU A 213 2.34 -22.53 -8.58
N LEU A 214 2.45 -22.71 -9.89
CA LEU A 214 1.57 -22.00 -10.84
C LEU A 214 0.09 -22.39 -10.69
N ARG A 215 -0.20 -23.61 -10.23
CA ARG A 215 -1.57 -24.07 -9.92
C ARG A 215 -2.09 -23.59 -8.57
N SER A 216 -1.21 -23.10 -7.69
CA SER A 216 -1.58 -22.64 -6.36
C SER A 216 -2.20 -21.23 -6.40
N PRO A 217 -3.01 -20.84 -5.40
CA PRO A 217 -3.64 -19.53 -5.37
C PRO A 217 -2.62 -18.37 -5.51
N PRO A 218 -2.95 -17.31 -6.26
CA PRO A 218 -2.09 -16.13 -6.32
C PRO A 218 -1.90 -15.51 -4.94
N GLY A 219 -0.66 -15.14 -4.58
CA GLY A 219 -0.37 -14.55 -3.27
C GLY A 219 -0.42 -15.51 -2.09
N GLU A 220 -0.45 -16.83 -2.32
CA GLU A 220 -0.49 -17.83 -1.26
C GLU A 220 0.65 -17.66 -0.25
N VAL A 221 0.31 -17.76 1.03
CA VAL A 221 1.28 -17.81 2.13
C VAL A 221 1.43 -19.26 2.59
N ILE A 222 2.63 -19.80 2.42
CA ILE A 222 3.01 -21.15 2.81
C ILE A 222 3.63 -21.07 4.22
N PRO A 223 2.97 -21.62 5.26
CA PRO A 223 3.45 -21.52 6.63
C PRO A 223 4.75 -22.31 6.83
N GLY A 224 5.68 -21.73 7.59
CA GLY A 224 6.86 -22.42 8.12
C GLY A 224 6.50 -23.48 9.17
N LYS A 225 7.52 -24.03 9.83
CA LYS A 225 7.33 -25.09 10.85
C LYS A 225 7.02 -24.50 12.23
N GLY A 226 6.18 -25.22 12.99
CA GLY A 226 5.90 -24.96 14.42
C GLY A 226 4.91 -23.83 14.71
N ASP A 227 4.34 -23.83 15.91
CA ASP A 227 3.45 -22.76 16.39
C ASP A 227 4.24 -21.56 16.95
N VAL A 228 3.62 -20.39 16.93
CA VAL A 228 4.19 -19.15 17.48
C VAL A 228 3.85 -19.04 18.96
N THR A 229 4.85 -18.77 19.79
CA THR A 229 4.67 -18.56 21.24
C THR A 229 4.67 -17.08 21.57
N LEU A 230 3.56 -16.58 22.10
CA LEU A 230 3.37 -15.16 22.41
C LEU A 230 3.83 -14.82 23.83
N ASN A 231 4.31 -13.59 24.01
CA ASN A 231 4.66 -12.98 25.30
C ASN A 231 5.68 -13.79 26.13
N ALA A 232 6.57 -14.54 25.47
CA ALA A 232 7.53 -15.41 26.13
C ALA A 232 8.43 -14.65 27.12
N GLY A 233 8.84 -15.32 28.19
CA GLY A 233 9.77 -14.78 29.19
C GLY A 233 9.15 -13.79 30.20
N ARG A 234 7.83 -13.56 30.16
CA ARG A 234 7.12 -12.68 31.10
C ARG A 234 6.41 -13.46 32.20
N ARG A 235 6.18 -12.82 33.34
CA ARG A 235 5.37 -13.39 34.42
C ARG A 235 3.91 -13.49 34.00
N MET A 236 3.30 -14.66 34.25
CA MET A 236 1.93 -14.94 33.86
C MET A 236 1.13 -15.54 35.02
N ILE A 237 -0.14 -15.16 35.12
CA ILE A 237 -1.08 -15.67 36.13
C ILE A 237 -2.44 -15.95 35.50
N ILE A 238 -3.30 -16.71 36.18
CA ILE A 238 -4.70 -16.87 35.80
C ILE A 238 -5.58 -16.29 36.90
N LEU A 239 -6.49 -15.36 36.53
CA LEU A 239 -7.46 -14.78 37.46
C LEU A 239 -8.88 -15.13 37.08
N LYS A 240 -9.69 -15.49 38.08
CA LYS A 240 -11.14 -15.59 37.95
C LYS A 240 -11.77 -14.19 37.94
N VAL A 241 -12.64 -13.91 36.98
CA VAL A 241 -13.28 -12.62 36.77
C VAL A 241 -14.79 -12.81 36.60
N VAL A 242 -15.57 -12.04 37.34
CA VAL A 242 -17.05 -12.05 37.28
C VAL A 242 -17.55 -10.70 36.76
N ASN A 243 -18.46 -10.70 35.80
CA ASN A 243 -19.17 -9.51 35.37
C ASN A 243 -20.49 -9.35 36.16
N THR A 244 -20.54 -8.35 37.03
CA THR A 244 -21.73 -8.05 37.85
C THR A 244 -22.60 -6.94 37.27
N SER A 245 -22.33 -6.48 36.04
CA SER A 245 -23.20 -5.50 35.37
C SER A 245 -24.36 -6.17 34.65
N ASP A 246 -25.32 -5.33 34.25
CA ASP A 246 -26.46 -5.65 33.39
C ASP A 246 -26.12 -5.62 31.89
N ARG A 247 -24.83 -5.43 31.54
CA ARG A 247 -24.36 -5.26 30.15
C ARG A 247 -23.13 -6.12 29.87
N PRO A 248 -22.89 -6.48 28.60
CA PRO A 248 -21.64 -7.11 28.23
C PRO A 248 -20.45 -6.19 28.45
N VAL A 249 -19.34 -6.76 28.92
CA VAL A 249 -18.05 -6.07 29.04
C VAL A 249 -17.02 -6.82 28.21
N GLN A 250 -16.24 -6.10 27.41
CA GLN A 250 -15.21 -6.68 26.54
C GLN A 250 -13.87 -5.98 26.78
N VAL A 251 -12.83 -6.77 27.03
CA VAL A 251 -11.50 -6.28 27.41
C VAL A 251 -10.48 -6.70 26.35
N GLY A 252 -9.83 -5.73 25.74
CA GLY A 252 -8.79 -5.95 24.73
C GLY A 252 -7.47 -6.44 25.31
N SER A 253 -6.67 -7.11 24.48
CA SER A 253 -5.38 -7.74 24.82
C SER A 253 -4.43 -6.84 25.61
N HIS A 254 -4.30 -5.57 25.22
CA HIS A 254 -3.34 -4.62 25.77
C HIS A 254 -3.92 -3.64 26.80
N TYR A 255 -5.17 -3.82 27.20
CA TYR A 255 -5.76 -2.99 28.23
C TYR A 255 -5.18 -3.33 29.62
N HIS A 256 -4.76 -2.31 30.37
CA HIS A 256 -4.28 -2.45 31.74
C HIS A 256 -5.35 -3.09 32.62
N PHE A 257 -5.15 -4.32 33.07
CA PHE A 257 -6.26 -5.14 33.56
C PHE A 257 -6.86 -4.59 34.86
N THR A 258 -6.04 -3.97 35.72
CA THR A 258 -6.50 -3.23 36.91
C THR A 258 -7.38 -2.03 36.60
N GLU A 259 -7.31 -1.46 35.40
CA GLU A 259 -8.11 -0.30 34.98
C GLU A 259 -9.49 -0.70 34.44
N THR A 260 -9.80 -1.99 34.31
CA THR A 260 -11.03 -2.46 33.67
C THR A 260 -12.28 -2.06 34.44
N SER A 261 -13.44 -2.09 33.77
CA SER A 261 -14.76 -1.70 34.32
C SER A 261 -14.95 -2.05 35.79
N LYS A 262 -15.50 -1.12 36.58
CA LYS A 262 -15.81 -1.31 38.00
C LYS A 262 -16.73 -2.50 38.27
N TYR A 263 -17.49 -2.95 37.27
CA TYR A 263 -18.39 -4.09 37.36
C TYR A 263 -17.72 -5.44 37.10
N LEU A 264 -16.45 -5.46 36.70
CA LEU A 264 -15.64 -6.68 36.72
C LEU A 264 -15.03 -6.85 38.12
N VAL A 265 -15.39 -7.96 38.77
CA VAL A 265 -14.95 -8.31 40.12
C VAL A 265 -13.88 -9.40 40.05
N PHE A 266 -12.68 -9.08 40.50
CA PHE A 266 -11.51 -9.97 40.53
C PHE A 266 -10.42 -9.44 41.48
N ASP A 267 -9.29 -10.14 41.58
CA ASP A 267 -8.18 -9.68 42.41
C ASP A 267 -7.36 -8.58 41.70
N ARG A 268 -7.85 -7.33 41.79
CA ARG A 268 -7.15 -6.14 41.23
C ARG A 268 -5.73 -5.93 41.76
N LYS A 269 -5.41 -6.45 42.94
CA LYS A 269 -4.05 -6.37 43.51
C LYS A 269 -3.10 -7.27 42.72
N LYS A 270 -3.56 -8.44 42.30
CA LYS A 270 -2.79 -9.40 41.49
C LYS A 270 -2.73 -9.01 40.01
N ALA A 271 -3.73 -8.27 39.52
CA ALA A 271 -3.77 -7.75 38.15
C ALA A 271 -2.91 -6.48 37.92
N TYR A 272 -2.35 -5.90 38.98
CA TYR A 272 -1.57 -4.66 38.87
C TYR A 272 -0.31 -4.88 38.05
N GLY A 273 -0.11 -4.06 37.02
CA GLY A 273 0.98 -4.22 36.04
C GLY A 273 0.76 -5.35 35.04
N MET A 274 -0.47 -5.86 34.90
CA MET A 274 -0.79 -6.98 34.02
C MET A 274 -1.79 -6.58 32.93
N ARG A 275 -1.75 -7.29 31.81
CA ARG A 275 -2.71 -7.26 30.69
C ARG A 275 -3.12 -8.69 30.31
N LEU A 276 -4.08 -8.86 29.40
CA LEU A 276 -4.50 -10.20 28.96
C LEU A 276 -3.37 -10.88 28.16
N ASN A 277 -3.14 -12.17 28.43
CA ASN A 277 -2.22 -13.03 27.67
C ASN A 277 -2.97 -13.74 26.54
N ILE A 278 -3.39 -12.96 25.55
CA ILE A 278 -4.12 -13.40 24.35
C ILE A 278 -3.46 -12.76 23.13
N PRO A 279 -3.76 -13.21 21.89
CA PRO A 279 -3.20 -12.60 20.69
C PRO A 279 -3.45 -11.08 20.61
N ALA A 280 -2.46 -10.33 20.16
CA ALA A 280 -2.54 -8.89 19.99
C ALA A 280 -3.78 -8.51 19.14
N GLY A 281 -4.44 -7.42 19.51
CA GLY A 281 -5.67 -6.97 18.84
C GLY A 281 -6.96 -7.75 19.17
N THR A 282 -6.87 -8.91 19.82
CA THR A 282 -8.07 -9.67 20.26
C THR A 282 -8.59 -9.21 21.62
N SER A 283 -9.70 -9.80 22.09
CA SER A 283 -10.36 -9.42 23.34
C SER A 283 -11.09 -10.59 24.01
N VAL A 284 -11.32 -10.49 25.32
CA VAL A 284 -12.20 -11.40 26.07
C VAL A 284 -13.50 -10.69 26.38
N ARG A 285 -14.62 -11.35 26.08
CA ARG A 285 -15.97 -10.86 26.35
C ARG A 285 -16.57 -11.57 27.57
N PHE A 286 -17.26 -10.79 28.39
CA PHE A 286 -17.98 -11.21 29.59
C PHE A 286 -19.44 -10.77 29.43
N GLU A 287 -20.37 -11.72 29.29
CA GLU A 287 -21.80 -11.41 29.34
C GLU A 287 -22.25 -11.05 30.77
N PRO A 288 -23.44 -10.45 30.96
CA PRO A 288 -23.98 -10.21 32.30
C PRO A 288 -24.04 -11.49 33.14
N GLY A 289 -23.40 -11.49 34.32
CA GLY A 289 -23.31 -12.64 35.20
C GLY A 289 -22.24 -13.67 34.83
N ASP A 290 -21.53 -13.51 33.70
CA ASP A 290 -20.46 -14.43 33.30
C ASP A 290 -19.34 -14.44 34.32
N GLU A 291 -18.82 -15.65 34.56
CA GLU A 291 -17.61 -15.91 35.32
C GLU A 291 -16.61 -16.65 34.44
N ARG A 292 -15.40 -16.11 34.29
CA ARG A 292 -14.35 -16.72 33.46
C ARG A 292 -12.98 -16.60 34.12
N SER A 293 -12.16 -17.63 33.94
CA SER A 293 -10.73 -17.57 34.25
C SER A 293 -9.98 -17.02 33.05
N VAL A 294 -9.22 -15.94 33.23
CA VAL A 294 -8.45 -15.30 32.16
C VAL A 294 -6.95 -15.34 32.44
N PRO A 295 -6.11 -15.68 31.44
CA PRO A 295 -4.68 -15.60 31.58
C PRO A 295 -4.24 -14.14 31.44
N LEU A 296 -3.40 -13.69 32.36
CA LEU A 296 -2.78 -12.38 32.37
C LEU A 296 -1.26 -12.51 32.25
N VAL A 297 -0.64 -11.52 31.62
CA VAL A 297 0.80 -11.38 31.48
C VAL A 297 1.23 -9.99 31.92
N GLU A 298 2.40 -9.89 32.53
CA GLU A 298 2.99 -8.62 32.94
C GLU A 298 3.27 -7.71 31.73
N ILE A 299 3.03 -6.41 31.89
CA ILE A 299 3.47 -5.41 30.90
C ILE A 299 5.02 -5.33 30.89
N ALA A 300 5.59 -4.98 29.75
CA ALA A 300 7.04 -4.87 29.58
C ALA A 300 7.49 -3.41 29.46
N GLY A 301 8.66 -3.17 28.86
CA GLY A 301 9.20 -1.83 28.68
C GLY A 301 9.53 -1.17 30.02
N PHE A 302 9.21 0.12 30.16
CA PHE A 302 9.42 0.86 31.40
C PHE A 302 8.42 0.52 32.52
N GLN A 303 7.42 -0.33 32.24
CA GLN A 303 6.35 -0.69 33.15
C GLN A 303 5.64 0.53 33.75
N ILE A 304 5.18 1.44 32.88
CA ILE A 304 4.43 2.64 33.26
C ILE A 304 3.00 2.50 32.76
N VAL A 305 2.04 2.52 33.67
CA VAL A 305 0.62 2.48 33.34
C VAL A 305 0.12 3.91 33.13
N ARG A 306 -0.64 4.14 32.06
CA ARG A 306 -1.29 5.41 31.73
C ARG A 306 -2.72 5.16 31.22
N GLY A 307 -3.58 6.17 31.33
CA GLY A 307 -4.95 6.14 30.80
C GLY A 307 -5.94 5.31 31.63
N GLY A 308 -6.95 4.74 30.96
CA GLY A 308 -7.97 3.92 31.61
C GLY A 308 -8.87 4.71 32.57
N ASN A 309 -9.05 4.21 33.79
CA ASN A 309 -9.81 4.87 34.86
C ASN A 309 -8.91 5.63 35.85
N ASN A 310 -7.62 5.79 35.53
CA ASN A 310 -6.64 6.48 36.37
C ASN A 310 -6.50 5.88 37.78
N LEU A 311 -6.72 4.57 37.92
CA LEU A 311 -6.56 3.86 39.20
C LEU A 311 -5.10 3.66 39.57
N CYS A 312 -4.26 3.39 38.58
CA CYS A 312 -2.86 3.04 38.80
C CYS A 312 -1.87 3.71 37.83
N ASP A 313 -2.20 4.92 37.37
CA ASP A 313 -1.30 5.78 36.60
C ASP A 313 0.07 5.96 37.29
N GLY A 314 1.14 5.79 36.51
CA GLY A 314 2.53 5.86 36.93
C GLY A 314 3.26 4.51 36.88
N ASN A 315 4.46 4.46 37.47
CA ASN A 315 5.30 3.27 37.47
C ASN A 315 4.65 2.13 38.25
N VAL A 316 4.79 0.91 37.72
CA VAL A 316 4.41 -0.32 38.42
C VAL A 316 5.43 -0.59 39.54
N ASP A 317 5.08 -0.19 40.76
CA ASP A 317 5.87 -0.46 41.97
C ASP A 317 4.93 -0.92 43.09
N ILE A 318 5.33 -1.97 43.80
CA ILE A 318 4.59 -2.51 44.94
C ILE A 318 4.33 -1.44 46.03
N LYS A 319 5.18 -0.40 46.11
CA LYS A 319 5.01 0.75 47.01
C LYS A 319 3.79 1.62 46.65
N ASN A 320 3.39 1.64 45.38
CA ASN A 320 2.22 2.41 44.90
C ASN A 320 0.90 1.66 45.15
N LEU A 321 0.97 0.34 45.31
CA LEU A 321 -0.19 -0.54 45.44
C LEU A 321 -1.18 -0.15 46.57
N PRO A 322 -0.75 0.31 47.77
CA PRO A 322 -1.69 0.79 48.78
C PRO A 322 -2.54 1.98 48.30
N GLN A 323 -1.96 2.91 47.55
CA GLN A 323 -2.68 4.06 47.00
C GLN A 323 -3.62 3.64 45.86
N VAL A 324 -3.17 2.73 44.99
CA VAL A 324 -4.01 2.13 43.94
C VAL A 324 -5.23 1.46 44.54
N MET A 325 -5.02 0.60 45.55
CA MET A 325 -6.13 -0.10 46.22
C MET A 325 -7.05 0.87 46.95
N LYS A 326 -6.53 1.95 47.54
CA LYS A 326 -7.36 3.03 48.09
C LYS A 326 -8.30 3.61 47.02
N ARG A 327 -7.80 3.94 45.83
CA ARG A 327 -8.63 4.42 44.70
C ARG A 327 -9.66 3.38 44.26
N VAL A 328 -9.28 2.10 44.16
CA VAL A 328 -10.18 0.99 43.83
C VAL A 328 -11.38 0.96 44.79
N TYR A 329 -11.13 0.99 46.10
CA TYR A 329 -12.21 0.97 47.08
C TYR A 329 -13.02 2.27 47.10
N THR A 330 -12.35 3.44 47.09
CA THR A 330 -13.02 4.75 47.11
C THR A 330 -13.92 4.97 45.89
N ASN A 331 -13.50 4.50 44.72
CA ASN A 331 -14.26 4.67 43.47
C ASN A 331 -15.21 3.50 43.17
N GLY A 332 -15.32 2.53 44.08
CA GLY A 332 -16.27 1.41 43.97
C GLY A 332 -15.94 0.42 42.87
N PHE A 333 -14.66 0.18 42.58
CA PHE A 333 -14.23 -0.85 41.62
C PHE A 333 -14.26 -2.23 42.25
N GLY A 334 -14.95 -3.16 41.59
CA GLY A 334 -15.09 -4.55 42.02
C GLY A 334 -13.74 -5.20 42.32
N HIS A 335 -13.58 -5.64 43.57
CA HIS A 335 -12.38 -6.33 44.03
C HIS A 335 -12.74 -7.49 44.95
N ILE A 336 -12.16 -8.66 44.68
CA ILE A 336 -12.21 -9.81 45.57
C ILE A 336 -10.83 -10.48 45.62
N LYS A 337 -10.31 -10.67 46.83
CA LYS A 337 -9.01 -11.32 47.04
C LYS A 337 -9.13 -12.81 46.70
N GLN A 338 -8.25 -13.33 45.86
CA GLN A 338 -8.18 -14.77 45.54
C GLN A 338 -7.07 -15.42 46.38
N LYS A 339 -7.40 -16.49 47.12
CA LYS A 339 -6.47 -17.17 48.05
C LYS A 339 -5.27 -17.76 47.32
N THR A 340 -5.54 -18.41 46.19
CA THR A 340 -4.56 -18.99 45.28
C THR A 340 -4.78 -18.37 43.91
N VAL A 341 -3.69 -18.19 43.17
CA VAL A 341 -3.69 -17.71 41.80
C VAL A 341 -2.82 -18.68 41.04
N ASP A 342 -3.38 -19.33 40.02
CA ASP A 342 -2.64 -20.33 39.25
C ASP A 342 -1.58 -19.63 38.38
N GLU A 343 -0.45 -20.30 38.18
CA GLU A 343 0.56 -19.85 37.24
C GLU A 343 0.02 -19.94 35.81
N GLY A 344 0.21 -18.87 35.03
CA GLY A 344 -0.12 -18.86 33.62
C GLY A 344 0.95 -19.54 32.78
N LYS A 345 0.61 -19.87 31.53
CA LYS A 345 1.54 -20.39 30.53
C LYS A 345 1.58 -19.48 29.31
N PRO A 346 2.69 -19.43 28.56
CA PRO A 346 2.75 -18.71 27.30
C PRO A 346 1.63 -19.16 26.35
N HIS A 347 1.01 -18.19 25.69
CA HIS A 347 -0.04 -18.50 24.72
C HIS A 347 0.62 -19.03 23.44
N ARG A 348 0.23 -20.23 23.00
CA ARG A 348 0.67 -20.79 21.71
C ARG A 348 -0.42 -20.58 20.68
N MET A 349 -0.06 -19.93 19.57
CA MET A 349 -0.94 -19.64 18.46
C MET A 349 -0.49 -20.46 17.25
N THR A 350 -1.44 -21.11 16.56
CA THR A 350 -1.11 -21.81 15.32
C THR A 350 -0.55 -20.82 14.31
N ARG A 351 0.42 -21.27 13.53
CA ARG A 351 1.10 -20.40 12.57
C ARG A 351 0.16 -19.82 11.50
N ALA A 352 -0.78 -20.62 11.02
CA ALA A 352 -1.83 -20.16 10.12
C ALA A 352 -2.70 -19.05 10.73
N ASN A 353 -3.05 -19.15 12.02
CA ASN A 353 -3.78 -18.07 12.69
C ASN A 353 -2.91 -16.82 12.81
N TYR A 354 -1.62 -16.96 13.13
CA TYR A 354 -0.69 -15.83 13.22
C TYR A 354 -0.62 -15.08 11.89
N ILE A 355 -0.41 -15.80 10.78
CA ILE A 355 -0.39 -15.25 9.42
C ILE A 355 -1.67 -14.48 9.12
N CYS A 356 -2.83 -15.04 9.46
CA CYS A 356 -4.13 -14.41 9.22
C CYS A 356 -4.32 -13.10 10.03
N HIS A 357 -3.75 -13.00 11.24
CA HIS A 357 -3.92 -11.81 12.08
C HIS A 357 -2.86 -10.73 11.83
N PHE A 358 -1.61 -11.14 11.62
CA PHE A 358 -0.47 -10.23 11.66
C PHE A 358 0.34 -10.27 10.36
N GLY A 359 0.03 -11.16 9.41
CA GLY A 359 0.84 -11.46 8.24
C GLY A 359 1.98 -12.44 8.52
N PRO A 360 2.76 -12.82 7.49
CA PRO A 360 3.84 -13.81 7.61
C PRO A 360 4.98 -13.33 8.52
N THR A 361 5.70 -14.30 9.09
CA THR A 361 6.87 -14.14 9.96
C THR A 361 8.00 -15.13 9.59
N VAL A 362 9.15 -15.08 10.27
CA VAL A 362 10.41 -15.77 9.91
C VAL A 362 10.20 -17.23 9.51
N GLY A 363 10.56 -17.59 8.28
CA GLY A 363 10.42 -18.93 7.70
C GLY A 363 9.07 -19.22 7.05
N ASP A 364 8.11 -18.28 7.09
CA ASP A 364 6.97 -18.30 6.19
C ASP A 364 7.39 -17.89 4.79
N LYS A 365 6.70 -18.45 3.81
CA LYS A 365 6.93 -18.19 2.40
C LYS A 365 5.72 -17.52 1.77
N VAL A 366 5.94 -16.59 0.86
CA VAL A 366 4.88 -15.88 0.13
C VAL A 366 5.13 -16.02 -1.36
N LYS A 367 4.14 -16.53 -2.08
CA LYS A 367 4.14 -16.55 -3.54
C LYS A 367 3.87 -15.14 -4.06
N LEU A 368 4.69 -14.66 -4.99
CA LEU A 368 4.50 -13.32 -5.58
C LEU A 368 3.43 -13.37 -6.66
N ALA A 369 2.22 -12.93 -6.31
CA ALA A 369 1.06 -12.92 -7.19
C ALA A 369 0.84 -14.29 -7.85
N ASP A 370 0.62 -14.32 -9.16
CA ASP A 370 0.43 -15.52 -9.99
C ASP A 370 1.73 -16.03 -10.62
N THR A 371 2.90 -15.57 -10.16
CA THR A 371 4.21 -16.06 -10.62
C THR A 371 4.62 -17.37 -9.95
N CYS A 372 5.71 -18.00 -10.40
CA CYS A 372 6.36 -19.10 -9.68
C CYS A 372 7.40 -18.65 -8.63
N LEU A 373 7.52 -17.34 -8.38
CA LEU A 373 8.48 -16.81 -7.41
C LEU A 373 7.90 -16.89 -6.00
N VAL A 374 8.73 -17.39 -5.08
CA VAL A 374 8.39 -17.50 -3.66
C VAL A 374 9.48 -16.83 -2.84
N VAL A 375 9.09 -15.90 -1.99
CA VAL A 375 9.98 -15.20 -1.06
C VAL A 375 9.81 -15.77 0.35
N GLU A 376 10.90 -15.94 1.09
CA GLU A 376 10.87 -16.40 2.48
C GLU A 376 11.16 -15.22 3.41
N VAL A 377 10.41 -15.09 4.51
CA VAL A 377 10.69 -14.06 5.51
C VAL A 377 12.00 -14.40 6.24
N GLU A 378 13.01 -13.57 6.04
CA GLU A 378 14.37 -13.79 6.56
C GLU A 378 14.50 -13.29 8.01
N LYS A 379 13.78 -12.22 8.35
CA LYS A 379 13.84 -11.59 9.67
C LYS A 379 12.51 -10.95 10.04
N ASP A 380 12.15 -11.04 11.31
CA ASP A 380 11.00 -10.34 11.90
C ASP A 380 11.49 -9.44 13.03
N HIS A 381 11.27 -8.15 12.87
CA HIS A 381 11.64 -7.11 13.83
C HIS A 381 10.53 -6.85 14.87
N THR A 382 9.35 -7.44 14.69
CA THR A 382 8.24 -7.32 15.65
C THR A 382 8.50 -8.19 16.89
N SER A 383 7.54 -8.24 17.81
CA SER A 383 7.66 -9.02 19.04
C SER A 383 6.38 -9.81 19.29
N TYR A 384 6.49 -11.13 19.30
CA TYR A 384 5.32 -12.01 19.37
C TYR A 384 4.45 -11.75 20.59
N GLY A 385 3.22 -11.27 20.37
CA GLY A 385 2.24 -10.87 21.38
C GLY A 385 2.20 -9.38 21.72
N ASP A 386 3.11 -8.57 21.18
CA ASP A 386 3.16 -7.10 21.23
C ASP A 386 3.07 -6.46 19.82
N GLU A 387 2.51 -7.18 18.84
CA GLU A 387 2.23 -6.66 17.50
C GLU A 387 1.33 -5.42 17.60
N VAL A 388 1.68 -4.36 16.89
CA VAL A 388 0.90 -3.13 16.92
C VAL A 388 -0.23 -3.20 15.91
N MET A 389 -1.47 -3.22 16.41
CA MET A 389 -2.68 -3.35 15.59
C MET A 389 -3.66 -2.23 15.94
N PHE A 390 -4.17 -1.53 14.92
CA PHE A 390 -5.18 -0.49 15.07
C PHE A 390 -6.60 -1.02 14.90
N GLY A 391 -7.54 -0.47 15.67
CA GLY A 391 -8.97 -0.76 15.59
C GLY A 391 -9.68 -0.78 16.94
N GLY A 392 -11.01 -0.89 16.90
CA GLY A 392 -11.87 -0.94 18.08
C GLY A 392 -11.46 -2.07 19.03
N GLY A 393 -11.00 -1.71 20.23
CA GLY A 393 -10.57 -2.68 21.25
C GLY A 393 -9.19 -3.31 21.03
N LYS A 394 -8.42 -2.88 20.02
CA LYS A 394 -7.10 -3.44 19.70
C LYS A 394 -5.96 -2.80 20.52
N VAL A 395 -4.74 -2.78 19.96
CA VAL A 395 -3.48 -2.48 20.66
C VAL A 395 -3.17 -0.99 20.67
N ILE A 396 -3.24 -0.32 19.51
CA ILE A 396 -2.94 1.10 19.37
C ILE A 396 -4.11 1.92 19.95
N ARG A 397 -4.04 2.16 21.25
CA ARG A 397 -4.97 2.96 22.05
C ARG A 397 -4.19 3.62 23.19
N ASP A 398 -4.71 4.74 23.69
CA ASP A 398 -4.06 5.55 24.72
C ASP A 398 -3.59 4.72 25.93
N GLY A 399 -2.32 4.90 26.29
CA GLY A 399 -1.65 4.21 27.41
C GLY A 399 -1.32 2.74 27.15
N MET A 400 -1.70 2.19 26.00
CA MET A 400 -1.49 0.79 25.59
C MET A 400 -0.38 0.75 24.54
N GLY A 401 -0.66 0.38 23.29
CA GLY A 401 0.31 0.48 22.19
C GLY A 401 0.57 1.91 21.71
N GLN A 402 -0.29 2.87 22.08
CA GLN A 402 -0.08 4.31 21.85
C GLN A 402 0.43 4.95 23.15
N ALA A 403 1.64 5.50 23.11
CA ALA A 403 2.26 6.18 24.23
C ALA A 403 1.50 7.47 24.58
N SER A 404 1.24 7.65 25.87
CA SER A 404 0.65 8.88 26.42
C SER A 404 1.75 9.83 26.92
N TYR A 405 1.41 11.11 27.13
CA TYR A 405 2.33 12.11 27.68
C TYR A 405 3.61 12.33 26.86
N ARG A 406 3.52 12.19 25.54
CA ARG A 406 4.61 12.49 24.60
C ARG A 406 4.33 13.76 23.82
N ARG A 407 5.37 14.52 23.51
CA ARG A 407 5.28 15.67 22.60
C ARG A 407 5.25 15.19 21.15
N SER A 408 4.81 16.07 20.25
CA SER A 408 4.76 15.77 18.82
C SER A 408 6.14 15.38 18.26
N GLU A 409 7.22 15.96 18.78
CA GLU A 409 8.58 15.66 18.30
C GLU A 409 9.08 14.28 18.73
N GLU A 410 8.45 13.65 19.74
CA GLU A 410 8.84 12.36 20.30
C GLU A 410 8.08 11.18 19.67
N VAL A 411 7.14 11.44 18.75
CA VAL A 411 6.23 10.43 18.20
C VAL A 411 6.17 10.52 16.68
N LEU A 412 5.86 9.40 16.04
CA LEU A 412 5.72 9.31 14.58
C LEU A 412 4.57 10.18 14.06
N ASP A 413 4.66 10.62 12.80
CA ASP A 413 3.53 11.21 12.08
C ASP A 413 2.64 10.09 11.50
N VAL A 414 3.26 9.06 10.92
CA VAL A 414 2.57 7.87 10.40
C VAL A 414 3.38 6.62 10.77
N VAL A 415 2.69 5.52 11.09
CA VAL A 415 3.30 4.19 11.21
C VAL A 415 2.61 3.22 10.24
N ILE A 416 3.41 2.45 9.49
CA ILE A 416 2.95 1.30 8.72
C ILE A 416 3.21 0.06 9.56
N THR A 417 2.17 -0.65 9.99
CA THR A 417 2.27 -1.75 10.95
C THR A 417 2.45 -3.10 10.29
N ASN A 418 3.29 -3.98 10.84
CA ASN A 418 3.39 -5.40 10.45
C ASN A 418 3.59 -5.65 8.94
N ALA A 419 4.31 -4.78 8.23
CA ALA A 419 4.53 -4.90 6.79
C ALA A 419 5.53 -6.01 6.45
N LEU A 420 5.25 -6.80 5.40
CA LEU A 420 6.28 -7.60 4.75
C LEU A 420 7.03 -6.72 3.75
N ILE A 421 8.27 -6.36 4.07
CA ILE A 421 9.11 -5.49 3.26
C ILE A 421 9.94 -6.35 2.32
N ILE A 422 9.91 -6.01 1.03
CA ILE A 422 10.80 -6.58 0.01
C ILE A 422 11.65 -5.42 -0.52
N ASP A 423 12.94 -5.46 -0.22
CA ASP A 423 13.89 -4.42 -0.60
C ASP A 423 15.25 -5.03 -0.95
N ALA A 424 15.94 -4.43 -1.92
CA ALA A 424 17.20 -4.96 -2.42
C ALA A 424 18.36 -4.89 -1.40
N VAL A 425 18.31 -3.94 -0.47
CA VAL A 425 19.36 -3.74 0.56
C VAL A 425 18.97 -4.41 1.87
N LEU A 426 17.71 -4.27 2.28
CA LEU A 426 17.23 -4.83 3.56
C LEU A 426 16.94 -6.34 3.49
N GLY A 427 16.68 -6.88 2.30
CA GLY A 427 16.21 -8.25 2.11
C GLY A 427 14.70 -8.39 2.25
N ILE A 428 14.24 -9.57 2.66
CA ILE A 428 12.81 -9.88 2.85
C ILE A 428 12.51 -9.91 4.35
N VAL A 429 12.03 -8.79 4.89
CA VAL A 429 11.89 -8.61 6.34
C VAL A 429 10.47 -8.23 6.75
N LYS A 430 10.10 -8.59 7.97
CA LYS A 430 8.84 -8.21 8.61
C LYS A 430 9.12 -7.13 9.65
N ALA A 431 8.49 -5.97 9.54
CA ALA A 431 8.71 -4.85 10.45
C ALA A 431 7.57 -3.83 10.44
N ASP A 432 7.60 -2.92 11.42
CA ASP A 432 6.88 -1.66 11.34
C ASP A 432 7.79 -0.59 10.69
N VAL A 433 7.20 0.32 9.93
CA VAL A 433 7.91 1.46 9.30
C VAL A 433 7.37 2.77 9.85
N GLY A 434 8.26 3.59 10.42
CA GLY A 434 7.91 4.89 10.97
C GLY A 434 8.24 6.04 10.04
N ILE A 435 7.31 6.97 9.89
CA ILE A 435 7.46 8.17 9.07
C ILE A 435 7.35 9.41 9.96
N LYS A 436 8.31 10.34 9.81
CA LYS A 436 8.31 11.66 10.43
C LYS A 436 8.84 12.69 9.44
N GLY A 437 8.18 13.83 9.32
CA GLY A 437 8.65 14.94 8.48
C GLY A 437 8.87 14.55 7.01
N ASN A 438 7.98 13.69 6.47
CA ASN A 438 8.04 13.14 5.11
C ASN A 438 9.22 12.17 4.84
N THR A 439 9.88 11.66 5.87
CA THR A 439 10.99 10.72 5.74
C THR A 439 10.75 9.45 6.55
N ILE A 440 11.30 8.33 6.09
CA ILE A 440 11.36 7.10 6.89
C ILE A 440 12.41 7.33 7.99
N VAL A 441 11.98 7.28 9.25
CA VAL A 441 12.87 7.50 10.42
C VAL A 441 13.29 6.20 11.10
N GLY A 442 12.64 5.09 10.78
CA GLY A 442 13.04 3.78 11.28
C GLY A 442 12.24 2.64 10.68
N ILE A 443 12.85 1.46 10.70
CA ILE A 443 12.24 0.18 10.33
C ILE A 443 12.57 -0.80 11.46
N GLY A 444 11.55 -1.27 12.17
CA GLY A 444 11.78 -2.04 13.39
C GLY A 444 10.50 -2.35 14.16
N LYS A 445 10.60 -2.35 15.49
CA LYS A 445 9.43 -2.47 16.38
C LYS A 445 8.95 -1.09 16.81
N SER A 446 7.76 -0.72 16.38
CA SER A 446 7.06 0.48 16.82
C SER A 446 6.17 0.23 18.05
N GLY A 447 5.67 1.28 18.70
CA GLY A 447 4.65 1.15 19.75
C GLY A 447 4.90 2.03 20.95
N ASN A 448 4.57 1.54 22.14
CA ASN A 448 4.71 2.29 23.38
C ASN A 448 5.82 1.68 24.27
N PRO A 449 6.95 2.38 24.45
CA PRO A 449 8.05 1.87 25.28
C PRO A 449 7.69 1.78 26.76
N ASP A 450 6.60 2.41 27.20
CA ASP A 450 6.15 2.35 28.59
C ASP A 450 5.62 0.95 28.97
N VAL A 451 5.13 0.17 27.99
CA VAL A 451 4.43 -1.11 28.24
C VAL A 451 4.88 -2.26 27.34
N MET A 452 5.72 -2.00 26.33
CA MET A 452 6.26 -2.97 25.39
C MET A 452 7.79 -2.98 25.44
N ALA A 453 8.40 -4.16 25.36
CA ALA A 453 9.86 -4.28 25.23
C ALA A 453 10.29 -4.05 23.78
N GLY A 454 11.53 -3.57 23.59
CA GLY A 454 12.18 -3.51 22.28
C GLY A 454 11.62 -2.46 21.32
N VAL A 455 10.76 -1.55 21.77
CA VAL A 455 10.30 -0.41 20.95
C VAL A 455 11.50 0.48 20.63
N ASP A 456 11.72 0.71 19.34
CA ASP A 456 12.78 1.61 18.89
C ASP A 456 12.45 3.06 19.32
N PRO A 457 13.40 3.82 19.88
CA PRO A 457 13.17 5.21 20.29
C PRO A 457 12.66 6.13 19.17
N CYS A 458 12.95 5.81 17.90
CA CYS A 458 12.47 6.55 16.74
C CYS A 458 11.09 6.08 16.26
N LEU A 459 10.54 4.98 16.80
CA LEU A 459 9.29 4.36 16.37
C LEU A 459 8.18 4.41 17.43
N VAL A 460 8.19 5.45 18.27
CA VAL A 460 7.15 5.64 19.28
C VAL A 460 5.84 6.08 18.62
N ILE A 461 4.77 5.32 18.87
CA ILE A 461 3.42 5.68 18.45
C ILE A 461 2.80 6.55 19.53
N GLY A 462 2.27 7.72 19.17
CA GLY A 462 1.61 8.64 20.10
C GLY A 462 0.30 9.20 19.58
N CYS A 463 -0.23 10.21 20.26
CA CYS A 463 -1.51 10.84 19.88
C CYS A 463 -1.46 11.59 18.54
N GLY A 464 -0.27 11.95 18.05
CA GLY A 464 -0.06 12.59 16.75
C GLY A 464 0.24 11.62 15.61
N THR A 465 0.16 10.32 15.84
CA THR A 465 0.55 9.28 14.87
C THR A 465 -0.67 8.70 14.17
N GLU A 466 -0.70 8.78 12.84
CA GLU A 466 -1.64 8.05 11.98
C GLU A 466 -1.16 6.61 11.75
N VAL A 467 -2.08 5.69 11.45
CA VAL A 467 -1.79 4.28 11.24
C VAL A 467 -2.20 3.82 9.84
N VAL A 468 -1.27 3.16 9.16
CA VAL A 468 -1.52 2.40 7.93
C VAL A 468 -1.31 0.91 8.25
N ALA A 469 -2.35 0.09 8.08
CA ALA A 469 -2.27 -1.34 8.33
C ALA A 469 -1.49 -2.04 7.20
N GLY A 470 -0.32 -2.59 7.52
CA GLY A 470 0.51 -3.37 6.60
C GLY A 470 0.42 -4.89 6.81
N GLU A 471 -0.30 -5.34 7.85
CA GLU A 471 -0.56 -6.77 8.08
C GLU A 471 -1.19 -7.44 6.85
N GLY A 472 -0.56 -8.51 6.37
CA GLY A 472 -1.01 -9.24 5.17
C GLY A 472 -0.67 -8.55 3.84
N LEU A 473 0.03 -7.42 3.85
CA LEU A 473 0.46 -6.68 2.66
C LEU A 473 1.98 -6.72 2.49
N ILE A 474 2.42 -6.48 1.24
CA ILE A 474 3.82 -6.28 0.88
C ILE A 474 4.08 -4.77 0.75
N LEU A 475 5.19 -4.31 1.30
CA LEU A 475 5.70 -2.95 1.16
C LEU A 475 7.00 -2.96 0.36
N THR A 476 7.08 -2.09 -0.66
CA THR A 476 8.27 -1.89 -1.47
C THR A 476 8.60 -0.40 -1.53
N ALA A 477 9.82 -0.06 -1.95
CA ALA A 477 10.09 1.28 -2.46
C ALA A 477 9.20 1.57 -3.68
N GLY A 478 8.89 2.85 -3.90
CA GLY A 478 8.26 3.28 -5.15
C GLY A 478 9.26 3.13 -6.30
N ALA A 479 8.78 2.66 -7.46
CA ALA A 479 9.66 2.39 -8.59
C ALA A 479 10.21 3.70 -9.20
N ILE A 480 11.40 3.60 -9.78
CA ILE A 480 12.10 4.69 -10.49
C ILE A 480 12.20 4.29 -11.96
N ASP A 481 11.53 5.03 -12.84
CA ASP A 481 11.68 4.87 -14.28
C ASP A 481 12.72 5.88 -14.77
N THR A 482 13.82 5.38 -15.31
CA THR A 482 14.94 6.18 -15.76
C THR A 482 14.87 6.55 -17.24
N HIS A 483 13.97 5.96 -18.02
CA HIS A 483 13.89 6.19 -19.46
C HIS A 483 12.52 6.72 -19.87
N VAL A 484 12.14 7.89 -19.35
CA VAL A 484 10.83 8.49 -19.60
C VAL A 484 10.90 9.53 -20.73
N HIS A 485 10.10 9.32 -21.77
CA HIS A 485 9.82 10.36 -22.75
C HIS A 485 8.60 11.17 -22.31
N TYR A 486 8.77 12.47 -22.03
CA TYR A 486 7.68 13.37 -21.62
C TYR A 486 6.81 13.81 -22.82
N ILE A 487 6.21 12.83 -23.50
CA ILE A 487 5.36 13.02 -24.69
C ILE A 487 4.01 13.62 -24.30
N CYS A 488 3.40 13.14 -23.21
CA CYS A 488 2.11 13.63 -22.74
C CYS A 488 1.97 13.46 -21.22
N PRO A 489 1.21 14.33 -20.53
CA PRO A 489 1.06 14.27 -19.07
C PRO A 489 0.30 13.04 -18.56
N GLN A 490 -0.44 12.34 -19.44
CA GLN A 490 -1.21 11.14 -19.07
C GLN A 490 -0.29 10.00 -18.60
N ILE A 491 0.94 9.90 -19.12
CA ILE A 491 1.89 8.87 -18.70
C ILE A 491 2.23 8.97 -17.21
N VAL A 492 2.20 10.18 -16.63
CA VAL A 492 2.47 10.38 -15.19
C VAL A 492 1.40 9.71 -14.34
N LYS A 493 0.13 9.80 -14.76
CA LYS A 493 -0.97 9.11 -14.08
C LYS A 493 -0.85 7.59 -14.21
N GLN A 494 -0.42 7.12 -15.39
CA GLN A 494 -0.21 5.70 -15.62
C GLN A 494 0.97 5.16 -14.80
N ALA A 495 2.05 5.92 -14.70
CA ALA A 495 3.25 5.57 -13.96
C ALA A 495 2.95 5.41 -12.46
N ILE A 496 2.32 6.41 -11.84
CA ILE A 496 1.98 6.34 -10.41
C ILE A 496 0.94 5.25 -10.12
N ALA A 497 -0.01 5.01 -11.04
CA ALA A 497 -0.96 3.90 -10.91
C ALA A 497 -0.28 2.53 -11.00
N GLY A 498 0.86 2.44 -11.69
CA GLY A 498 1.73 1.26 -11.74
C GLY A 498 2.75 1.17 -10.59
N GLY A 499 2.74 2.12 -9.64
CA GLY A 499 3.67 2.14 -8.51
C GLY A 499 4.99 2.87 -8.75
N ILE A 500 5.14 3.60 -9.86
CA ILE A 500 6.33 4.42 -10.16
C ILE A 500 6.16 5.80 -9.52
N THR A 501 7.07 6.16 -8.63
CA THR A 501 7.04 7.44 -7.89
C THR A 501 8.11 8.43 -8.35
N THR A 502 9.02 8.01 -9.21
CA THR A 502 10.10 8.85 -9.74
C THR A 502 10.26 8.63 -11.24
N LEU A 503 10.28 9.73 -11.99
CA LEU A 503 10.46 9.75 -13.44
C LEU A 503 11.72 10.54 -13.75
N ILE A 504 12.65 9.91 -14.46
CA ILE A 504 13.86 10.55 -14.99
C ILE A 504 13.84 10.34 -16.51
N GLY A 505 14.20 11.38 -17.24
CA GLY A 505 14.10 11.40 -18.69
C GLY A 505 13.94 12.80 -19.25
N GLY A 506 13.30 12.93 -20.40
CA GLY A 506 13.24 14.21 -21.10
C GLY A 506 12.12 14.37 -22.12
N GLY A 507 11.84 15.62 -22.47
CA GLY A 507 10.82 15.94 -23.47
C GLY A 507 10.05 17.23 -23.24
N SER A 508 9.42 17.73 -24.30
CA SER A 508 8.63 18.96 -24.31
C SER A 508 7.24 18.75 -24.92
N GLY A 509 6.61 17.60 -24.66
CA GLY A 509 5.35 17.19 -25.27
C GLY A 509 5.52 16.40 -26.58
N PRO A 510 4.51 16.31 -27.45
CA PRO A 510 4.50 15.38 -28.58
C PRO A 510 5.32 15.86 -29.80
N ALA A 511 6.34 16.68 -29.59
CA ALA A 511 7.25 17.13 -30.64
C ALA A 511 8.08 15.95 -31.17
N SER A 512 8.46 15.98 -32.45
CA SER A 512 9.21 14.88 -33.08
C SER A 512 10.48 14.51 -32.32
N GLY A 513 11.26 15.51 -31.87
CA GLY A 513 12.46 15.27 -31.08
C GLY A 513 12.18 14.55 -29.75
N THR A 514 11.09 14.86 -29.06
CA THR A 514 10.69 14.18 -27.80
C THR A 514 10.12 12.80 -28.05
N ARG A 515 9.38 12.61 -29.14
CA ARG A 515 8.85 11.30 -29.53
C ARG A 515 9.96 10.30 -29.86
N ALA A 516 11.10 10.81 -30.35
CA ALA A 516 12.27 10.00 -30.66
C ALA A 516 13.26 9.91 -29.50
N THR A 517 13.49 11.00 -28.75
CA THR A 517 14.61 11.12 -27.82
C THR A 517 14.16 11.66 -26.46
N THR A 518 14.85 11.24 -25.39
CA THR A 518 14.76 11.88 -24.06
C THR A 518 15.68 13.09 -23.94
N CYS A 519 16.10 13.70 -25.05
CA CYS A 519 16.88 14.93 -25.01
C CYS A 519 15.96 16.09 -24.62
N THR A 520 16.29 16.81 -23.55
CA THR A 520 15.51 17.98 -23.11
C THR A 520 16.21 19.28 -23.51
N PRO A 521 15.52 20.23 -24.15
CA PRO A 521 16.08 21.55 -24.40
C PRO A 521 15.99 22.41 -23.13
N GLY A 522 17.05 22.48 -22.32
CA GLY A 522 17.10 23.43 -21.20
C GLY A 522 18.32 23.27 -20.27
N PRO A 523 18.90 24.37 -19.75
CA PRO A 523 20.05 24.33 -18.84
C PRO A 523 19.71 23.86 -17.42
N ASP A 524 18.43 23.82 -17.05
CA ASP A 524 17.95 23.43 -15.71
C ASP A 524 17.49 21.95 -15.63
N CYS A 525 17.76 21.15 -16.68
CA CYS A 525 17.36 19.74 -16.75
C CYS A 525 18.47 18.83 -16.21
N ILE A 526 18.08 17.82 -15.41
CA ILE A 526 18.96 17.12 -14.47
C ILE A 526 20.03 16.21 -15.13
N ASP A 527 19.91 15.84 -16.43
CA ASP A 527 20.85 14.92 -17.09
C ASP A 527 21.06 15.22 -18.59
N LEU A 528 22.19 14.75 -19.16
CA LEU A 528 22.50 14.81 -20.59
C LEU A 528 22.16 13.49 -21.29
N LYS A 529 21.52 13.56 -22.46
CA LYS A 529 21.24 12.41 -23.33
C LYS A 529 21.96 12.55 -24.66
N LEU A 530 22.78 11.56 -25.00
CA LEU A 530 23.30 11.30 -26.34
C LEU A 530 22.32 10.38 -27.08
N HIS A 531 22.02 10.70 -28.34
CA HIS A 531 21.11 9.92 -29.17
C HIS A 531 21.54 9.96 -30.63
N GLU A 532 21.40 8.84 -31.35
CA GLU A 532 21.82 8.76 -32.75
C GLU A 532 21.09 9.75 -33.67
N ASP A 533 19.80 10.00 -33.44
CA ASP A 533 19.01 11.05 -34.10
C ASP A 533 19.61 12.46 -33.98
N TRP A 534 20.40 12.72 -32.93
CA TRP A 534 21.18 13.96 -32.72
C TRP A 534 22.69 13.74 -32.91
N ALA A 535 23.09 12.59 -33.44
CA ALA A 535 24.43 12.07 -33.66
C ALA A 535 25.21 11.70 -32.37
N SER A 536 25.23 10.39 -32.08
CA SER A 536 26.07 9.78 -31.01
C SER A 536 27.49 9.47 -31.49
N THR A 537 28.18 10.46 -32.04
CA THR A 537 29.56 10.30 -32.55
C THR A 537 30.60 10.24 -31.43
N PRO A 538 31.80 9.65 -31.64
CA PRO A 538 32.89 9.65 -30.66
C PRO A 538 33.23 11.05 -30.10
N ALA A 539 33.19 12.09 -30.95
CA ALA A 539 33.46 13.46 -30.52
C ALA A 539 32.35 14.04 -29.62
N ALA A 540 31.08 13.74 -29.92
CA ALA A 540 29.95 14.13 -29.08
C ALA A 540 29.96 13.40 -27.73
N ILE A 541 30.30 12.10 -27.75
CA ILE A 541 30.47 11.26 -26.57
C ILE A 541 31.54 11.86 -25.64
N ASP A 542 32.75 12.13 -26.16
CA ASP A 542 33.84 12.67 -25.35
C ASP A 542 33.48 14.04 -24.74
N ALA A 543 32.91 14.95 -25.54
CA ALA A 543 32.50 16.27 -25.07
C ALA A 543 31.41 16.17 -23.98
N CYS A 544 30.41 15.31 -24.17
CA CYS A 544 29.35 15.08 -23.19
C CYS A 544 29.90 14.54 -21.88
N LEU A 545 30.81 13.55 -21.93
CA LEU A 545 31.39 12.95 -20.72
C LEU A 545 32.31 13.92 -19.98
N GLN A 546 33.04 14.80 -20.68
CA GLN A 546 33.79 15.88 -20.03
C GLN A 546 32.87 16.85 -19.27
N VAL A 547 31.69 17.15 -19.83
CA VAL A 547 30.68 17.97 -19.14
C VAL A 547 30.08 17.21 -17.96
N ALA A 548 29.78 15.92 -18.12
CA ALA A 548 29.27 15.06 -17.07
C ALA A 548 30.20 15.03 -15.85
N ASP A 549 31.50 14.80 -16.09
CA ASP A 549 32.54 14.82 -15.04
C ASP A 549 32.68 16.21 -14.40
N HIS A 550 32.53 17.29 -15.16
CA HIS A 550 32.65 18.66 -14.64
C HIS A 550 31.49 19.05 -13.72
N TYR A 551 30.27 18.62 -14.05
CA TYR A 551 29.05 18.99 -13.32
C TYR A 551 28.54 17.92 -12.35
N ASP A 552 29.21 16.76 -12.28
CA ASP A 552 28.80 15.60 -11.45
C ASP A 552 27.37 15.15 -11.77
N ILE A 553 27.10 14.95 -13.07
CA ILE A 553 25.81 14.49 -13.59
C ILE A 553 25.97 13.20 -14.38
N GLN A 554 24.90 12.43 -14.53
CA GLN A 554 24.94 11.21 -15.32
C GLN A 554 24.77 11.54 -16.81
N ALA A 555 25.61 10.92 -17.65
CA ALA A 555 25.40 10.88 -19.10
C ALA A 555 24.64 9.60 -19.49
N LEU A 556 23.61 9.78 -20.31
CA LEU A 556 22.75 8.72 -20.84
C LEU A 556 23.03 8.57 -22.34
N ILE A 557 23.05 7.35 -22.88
CA ILE A 557 23.35 7.15 -24.30
C ILE A 557 22.43 6.13 -24.98
N HIS A 558 22.02 6.51 -26.19
CA HIS A 558 21.57 5.64 -27.28
C HIS A 558 22.65 5.72 -28.37
N THR A 559 23.35 4.62 -28.67
CA THR A 559 24.53 4.65 -29.54
C THR A 559 24.16 4.60 -31.03
N ASP A 560 25.15 4.76 -31.91
CA ASP A 560 24.99 4.79 -33.36
C ASP A 560 24.60 3.42 -33.93
N THR A 561 23.30 3.19 -34.21
CA THR A 561 22.81 1.90 -34.72
C THR A 561 23.38 1.58 -36.10
N LEU A 562 23.62 2.62 -36.89
CA LEU A 562 24.07 2.51 -38.27
C LEU A 562 25.57 2.19 -38.40
N ASN A 563 26.31 2.27 -37.28
CA ASN A 563 27.77 2.22 -37.26
C ASN A 563 28.39 3.29 -38.20
N GLU A 564 27.74 4.46 -38.33
CA GLU A 564 28.12 5.51 -39.28
C GLU A 564 29.48 6.14 -38.92
N SER A 565 29.66 6.48 -37.65
CA SER A 565 30.91 7.08 -37.14
C SER A 565 31.92 6.04 -36.66
N GLY A 566 31.50 4.78 -36.56
CA GLY A 566 32.32 3.67 -36.09
C GLY A 566 31.51 2.49 -35.56
N CYS A 567 32.18 1.36 -35.38
CA CYS A 567 31.60 0.21 -34.67
C CYS A 567 31.67 0.43 -33.15
N LEU A 568 31.09 -0.51 -32.39
CA LEU A 568 31.00 -0.45 -30.93
C LEU A 568 32.36 -0.17 -30.26
N GLU A 569 33.45 -0.78 -30.74
CA GLU A 569 34.78 -0.63 -30.13
C GLU A 569 35.23 0.83 -30.08
N GLN A 570 34.90 1.62 -31.11
CA GLN A 570 35.27 3.04 -31.16
C GLN A 570 34.42 3.88 -30.21
N THR A 571 33.16 3.49 -30.00
CA THR A 571 32.29 4.10 -28.98
C THR A 571 32.81 3.79 -27.57
N LEU A 572 33.26 2.56 -27.32
CA LEU A 572 33.88 2.16 -26.05
C LEU A 572 35.19 2.92 -25.79
N GLU A 573 36.04 3.07 -26.81
CA GLU A 573 37.24 3.91 -26.74
C GLU A 573 36.88 5.38 -26.40
N ALA A 574 35.81 5.90 -26.99
CA ALA A 574 35.32 7.27 -26.72
C ALA A 574 34.79 7.43 -25.29
N PHE A 575 34.26 6.38 -24.66
CA PHE A 575 33.93 6.43 -23.23
C PHE A 575 35.17 6.67 -22.38
N ALA A 576 36.34 6.20 -22.80
CA ALA A 576 37.63 6.36 -22.12
C ALA A 576 37.57 5.95 -20.63
N GLY A 577 36.80 4.91 -20.32
CA GLY A 577 36.61 4.40 -18.95
C GLY A 577 35.75 5.27 -18.03
N ARG A 578 35.11 6.35 -18.54
CA ARG A 578 34.22 7.22 -17.75
C ARG A 578 32.84 6.60 -17.58
N CYS A 579 32.16 6.95 -16.49
CA CYS A 579 30.84 6.42 -16.18
C CYS A 579 29.80 6.85 -17.22
N ILE A 580 29.04 5.90 -17.76
CA ILE A 580 27.95 6.19 -18.71
C ILE A 580 26.79 5.20 -18.54
N HIS A 581 25.56 5.69 -18.69
CA HIS A 581 24.36 4.86 -18.61
C HIS A 581 23.89 4.53 -20.03
N ALA A 582 24.08 3.28 -20.45
CA ALA A 582 23.61 2.77 -21.74
C ALA A 582 22.13 2.35 -21.66
N TYR A 583 21.27 3.04 -22.40
CA TYR A 583 19.86 2.65 -22.56
C TYR A 583 19.71 1.44 -23.47
N HIS A 584 18.61 0.69 -23.26
CA HIS A 584 18.20 -0.49 -24.05
C HIS A 584 19.40 -1.26 -24.60
N ALA A 585 20.26 -1.69 -23.68
CA ALA A 585 21.54 -2.29 -23.99
C ALA A 585 21.42 -3.57 -24.83
N GLU A 586 20.23 -4.17 -24.93
CA GLU A 586 19.98 -5.28 -25.85
C GLU A 586 19.92 -4.88 -27.33
N GLY A 587 19.72 -3.59 -27.63
CA GLY A 587 19.78 -3.02 -28.98
C GLY A 587 18.45 -2.93 -29.74
N ALA A 588 17.37 -3.56 -29.27
CA ALA A 588 16.07 -3.49 -29.97
C ALA A 588 15.48 -2.06 -29.99
N GLY A 589 15.71 -1.30 -28.93
CA GLY A 589 15.39 0.14 -28.88
C GLY A 589 16.35 1.04 -29.66
N GLY A 590 17.44 0.48 -30.18
CA GLY A 590 18.52 1.17 -30.90
C GLY A 590 19.88 1.05 -30.19
N GLY A 591 20.94 1.12 -30.98
CA GLY A 591 22.33 0.93 -30.58
C GLY A 591 23.11 0.12 -31.61
N HIS A 592 24.45 0.10 -31.51
CA HIS A 592 25.34 -0.54 -32.49
C HIS A 592 24.84 -1.94 -32.89
N ALA A 593 24.48 -2.11 -34.16
CA ALA A 593 23.98 -3.37 -34.66
C ALA A 593 25.13 -4.27 -35.13
N PRO A 594 25.19 -5.56 -34.72
CA PRO A 594 24.23 -6.28 -33.87
C PRO A 594 24.66 -6.43 -32.40
N ASP A 595 25.77 -5.80 -31.98
CA ASP A 595 26.58 -6.23 -30.85
C ASP A 595 26.64 -5.25 -29.67
N ILE A 596 25.82 -4.19 -29.66
CA ILE A 596 25.71 -3.22 -28.55
C ILE A 596 25.59 -3.88 -27.17
N ILE A 597 25.00 -5.07 -27.07
CA ILE A 597 24.87 -5.83 -25.82
C ILE A 597 26.20 -6.11 -25.12
N ALA A 598 27.33 -6.09 -25.84
CA ALA A 598 28.65 -6.23 -25.25
C ALA A 598 28.99 -5.11 -24.25
N VAL A 599 28.33 -3.94 -24.29
CA VAL A 599 28.51 -2.87 -23.28
C VAL A 599 28.15 -3.34 -21.87
N CYS A 600 27.34 -4.40 -21.71
CA CYS A 600 27.03 -4.98 -20.40
C CYS A 600 28.27 -5.56 -19.69
N GLY A 601 29.34 -5.86 -20.43
CA GLY A 601 30.60 -6.37 -19.88
C GLY A 601 31.56 -5.26 -19.40
N GLU A 602 31.26 -4.00 -19.68
CA GLU A 602 32.15 -2.87 -19.40
C GLU A 602 31.94 -2.33 -17.97
N PRO A 603 33.01 -2.20 -17.16
CA PRO A 603 32.90 -1.87 -15.74
C PRO A 603 32.45 -0.42 -15.47
N ASN A 604 32.63 0.47 -16.44
CA ASN A 604 32.22 1.88 -16.38
C ASN A 604 30.83 2.12 -16.99
N VAL A 605 30.16 1.07 -17.48
CA VAL A 605 28.82 1.19 -18.05
C VAL A 605 27.78 0.76 -17.01
N ILE A 606 26.73 1.56 -16.86
CA ILE A 606 25.51 1.21 -16.15
C ILE A 606 24.47 0.81 -17.22
N PRO A 607 24.27 -0.49 -17.51
CA PRO A 607 23.34 -0.91 -18.55
C PRO A 607 21.90 -0.92 -18.02
N SER A 608 20.95 -0.45 -18.83
CA SER A 608 19.51 -0.72 -18.63
C SER A 608 18.88 -1.34 -19.87
N SER A 609 17.77 -2.05 -19.67
CA SER A 609 16.88 -2.51 -20.73
C SER A 609 15.58 -1.72 -20.71
N THR A 610 14.90 -1.61 -21.85
CA THR A 610 13.51 -1.13 -21.90
C THR A 610 12.53 -2.30 -21.78
N ASN A 611 11.28 -2.00 -21.44
CA ASN A 611 10.29 -3.04 -21.11
C ASN A 611 9.65 -3.83 -22.27
N PRO A 612 9.61 -3.40 -23.56
CA PRO A 612 8.83 -4.13 -24.57
C PRO A 612 9.45 -5.48 -24.94
N THR A 613 10.74 -5.67 -24.68
CA THR A 613 11.45 -6.95 -24.92
C THR A 613 11.43 -7.90 -23.72
N ARG A 614 10.68 -7.56 -22.65
CA ARG A 614 10.76 -8.22 -21.33
C ARG A 614 9.45 -8.92 -20.96
N PRO A 615 9.45 -10.28 -20.82
CA PRO A 615 10.45 -11.22 -21.32
C PRO A 615 10.31 -11.44 -22.83
N TYR A 616 11.18 -12.28 -23.39
CA TYR A 616 10.97 -12.80 -24.75
C TYR A 616 9.74 -13.70 -24.78
N THR A 617 8.80 -13.42 -25.69
CA THR A 617 7.55 -14.17 -25.87
C THR A 617 7.31 -14.49 -27.34
N LYS A 618 6.28 -15.31 -27.61
CA LYS A 618 5.88 -15.70 -28.96
C LYS A 618 5.69 -14.52 -29.93
N ASN A 619 5.23 -13.37 -29.44
CA ASN A 619 4.91 -12.22 -30.30
C ASN A 619 6.02 -11.16 -30.31
N THR A 620 7.07 -11.30 -29.49
CA THR A 620 8.03 -10.20 -29.26
C THR A 620 8.76 -9.78 -30.54
N VAL A 621 9.18 -10.73 -31.39
CA VAL A 621 9.90 -10.41 -32.63
C VAL A 621 8.96 -9.79 -33.67
N ASP A 622 7.77 -10.38 -33.85
CA ASP A 622 6.79 -9.89 -34.82
C ASP A 622 6.33 -8.46 -34.47
N GLU A 623 6.09 -8.19 -33.18
CA GLU A 623 5.74 -6.86 -32.66
C GLU A 623 6.89 -5.87 -32.84
N ALA A 624 8.11 -6.22 -32.42
CA ALA A 624 9.27 -5.34 -32.49
C ALA A 624 9.61 -4.97 -33.94
N LEU A 625 9.56 -5.93 -34.86
CA LEU A 625 9.84 -5.69 -36.28
C LEU A 625 8.81 -4.74 -36.91
N ASP A 626 7.52 -4.94 -36.67
CA ASP A 626 6.49 -4.05 -37.21
C ASP A 626 6.57 -2.65 -36.58
N MET A 627 6.85 -2.57 -35.27
CA MET A 627 7.07 -1.31 -34.55
C MET A 627 8.25 -0.52 -35.13
N LEU A 628 9.38 -1.19 -35.40
CA LEU A 628 10.56 -0.58 -36.02
C LEU A 628 10.23 -0.03 -37.41
N ILE A 629 9.58 -0.84 -38.26
CA ILE A 629 9.19 -0.46 -39.62
C ILE A 629 8.28 0.78 -39.60
N ILE A 630 7.31 0.82 -38.68
CA ILE A 630 6.38 1.96 -38.55
C ILE A 630 7.10 3.20 -38.03
N CYS A 631 7.89 3.08 -36.96
CA CYS A 631 8.58 4.22 -36.35
C CYS A 631 9.60 4.86 -37.30
N HIS A 632 10.35 4.05 -38.07
CA HIS A 632 11.38 4.52 -39.00
C HIS A 632 10.88 4.70 -40.44
N HIS A 633 9.58 4.50 -40.70
CA HIS A 633 8.97 4.63 -42.03
C HIS A 633 9.66 3.79 -43.11
N LEU A 634 10.01 2.54 -42.77
CA LEU A 634 10.67 1.61 -43.68
C LEU A 634 9.67 0.93 -44.63
N ASP A 635 10.09 0.64 -45.85
CA ASP A 635 9.29 -0.14 -46.79
C ASP A 635 9.44 -1.65 -46.50
N ARG A 636 8.32 -2.34 -46.26
CA ARG A 636 8.29 -3.80 -45.97
C ARG A 636 9.05 -4.68 -46.98
N PRO A 637 9.01 -4.41 -48.32
CA PRO A 637 9.79 -5.19 -49.29
C PRO A 637 11.31 -5.09 -49.10
N TRP A 638 11.81 -3.99 -48.52
CA TRP A 638 13.23 -3.76 -48.22
C TRP A 638 13.61 -4.26 -46.81
N ALA A 639 12.67 -4.24 -45.87
CA ALA A 639 12.86 -4.83 -44.53
C ALA A 639 12.88 -6.37 -44.57
N GLY A 640 12.12 -7.01 -45.46
CA GLY A 640 12.08 -8.47 -45.59
C GLY A 640 13.32 -9.11 -46.23
N SER A 641 14.16 -8.34 -46.92
CA SER A 641 15.45 -8.81 -47.49
C SER A 641 16.64 -8.57 -46.56
N ALA A 642 16.48 -7.71 -45.56
CA ALA A 642 17.49 -7.46 -44.55
C ALA A 642 17.24 -8.35 -43.32
N LYS A 643 17.85 -9.53 -43.32
CA LYS A 643 18.08 -10.30 -42.08
C LYS A 643 19.09 -9.50 -41.25
N TRP A 644 18.62 -8.52 -40.47
CA TRP A 644 19.40 -7.83 -39.44
C TRP A 644 19.57 -8.73 -38.22
#